data_AF-A0A8R7PTA3-F1
#
_entry.id   AF-A0A8R7PTA3-F1
#
_cell.length_a   1.000
_cell.length_b   1.000
_cell.length_c   1.000
_cell.angle_alpha   90.00
_cell.angle_beta   90.00
_cell.angle_gamma   90.00
#
_symmetry.space_group_name_H-M   'P 1'
#
loop_
_entity.id
_entity.type
_entity.pdbx_description
1 polymer ?
#
loop_
_entity_poly.entity_id
_entity_poly.type
_entity_poly.pdbx_seq_one_letter_code
_entity_poly.pdbx_strand_id
1 'polypeptide(L)'
;MAAKAEVRPRPLELDPIASRVELAFWEDLRRLKLDVLGTDDSPIPITGYYTPCTHPKMSGLLRLGRESLVPPSANSFGSRNSCPVPGTLINTNNMRGLQNLDVEYLLREEAKKILHDIMHGKIEEDPSLLLRFLVISFADLKNWKIYYSVAFPSLVFKSEMTLLSLHSASLVLSQEEAKSLSKSLKEWRSSNETAGLPFFFVDISSDSCIAIRQLKDWRDCQDNGQKLLFGFYDHGCHQDPGWALRNYIAFLSLQLKIEKIQFLCYREKRSELDLEKSLIGEASFPQPHGWDDSDYVPEAIGWEGEKPGDGRKEKKLKEINLESMSPERRDEEQQLMHLKLMGWRHFPVDLEKLSGIRCLLLGAGTLGCEVSRLLMTWGVRKLTVVDGGHVSMPDVLKQSLYIDDDCGVPRATAIVSHLKERCPAVDVEAIQMEIPAPGNPVSPSVLDDCERLQTLVASSDVVFLLTDTWESRWFPTLLCANENKMAITAALGHDSYLVMRHGAGPGTRIGNMDDVIAQIQNLSTEDALGRQRLGCCFCNDTTSLFNSVSDETVALPGLTSIVSGKAVELFARMLHHPEGIHAPGDMAGMDTEHQLGLLPHQMRGSLPRCDLSTVISNSSNNCTACSNIVLSEYRREGLNFVMQAINQPTYLKDLTGISNLIKSDTCLKLPASLPVNPGKLSSARCLLLGAGTLGCDVARILMDYGVRNLTIVDSGCVVVSNLARQSLYTTKDRKTPKATAVLEHLKERCSSVEVEGIQMEIPMPGHPVSSKEAAGVLKACERLQELVATHDAVFLLTDTRESRWLPTLLCANENKIAITAALGYDSYLAMRHGAGPGTNSEGSDMVAAMNKLSAEDVLGGQRLGCYFCNDVIAPVDVMFVALGF
;
A
#
# COMPACT_ATOMS: atom_id res chain seq x y z
N MET A 1 -26.09 -8.91 -67.49
CA MET A 1 -25.10 -10.00 -67.37
C MET A 1 -23.75 -9.38 -67.08
N ALA A 2 -23.39 -9.21 -65.79
CA ALA A 2 -22.03 -8.92 -65.39
C ALA A 2 -21.34 -10.25 -65.07
N ALA A 3 -20.14 -10.47 -65.59
CA ALA A 3 -19.39 -11.71 -65.43
C ALA A 3 -19.17 -11.99 -63.93
N LYS A 4 -19.62 -13.17 -63.46
CA LYS A 4 -19.23 -13.72 -62.16
C LYS A 4 -17.71 -13.93 -62.20
N ALA A 5 -16.95 -13.09 -61.51
CA ALA A 5 -15.53 -13.34 -61.29
C ALA A 5 -15.42 -14.65 -60.48
N GLU A 6 -14.84 -15.70 -61.07
CA GLU A 6 -14.51 -16.94 -60.38
C GLU A 6 -13.51 -16.63 -59.27
N VAL A 7 -13.99 -16.55 -58.03
CA VAL A 7 -13.15 -16.49 -56.84
C VAL A 7 -12.58 -17.90 -56.66
N ARG A 8 -11.25 -18.04 -56.74
CA ARG A 8 -10.59 -19.32 -56.46
C ARG A 8 -10.71 -19.63 -54.95
N PRO A 9 -10.89 -20.91 -54.57
CA PRO A 9 -10.82 -21.31 -53.17
C PRO A 9 -9.50 -20.83 -52.55
N ARG A 10 -9.58 -20.15 -51.40
CA ARG A 10 -8.41 -19.66 -50.67
C ARG A 10 -8.54 -19.94 -49.17
N PRO A 11 -7.44 -19.95 -48.39
CA PRO A 11 -7.52 -19.98 -46.94
C PRO A 11 -8.38 -18.84 -46.39
N LEU A 12 -9.12 -19.10 -45.31
CA LEU A 12 -9.96 -18.09 -44.67
C LEU A 12 -9.09 -17.02 -43.97
N GLU A 13 -9.00 -15.85 -44.58
CA GLU A 13 -8.39 -14.65 -43.99
C GLU A 13 -9.46 -13.83 -43.24
N LEU A 14 -9.08 -13.24 -42.11
CA LEU A 14 -10.01 -12.58 -41.18
C LEU A 14 -9.50 -11.19 -40.75
N ASP A 15 -10.41 -10.25 -40.61
CA ASP A 15 -10.14 -8.93 -40.04
C ASP A 15 -9.93 -9.06 -38.50
N PRO A 16 -8.86 -8.47 -37.94
CA PRO A 16 -8.65 -8.42 -36.50
C PRO A 16 -9.57 -7.40 -35.83
N ILE A 17 -9.97 -7.69 -34.59
CA ILE A 17 -10.70 -6.75 -33.72
C ILE A 17 -9.73 -5.93 -32.88
N ALA A 18 -10.16 -4.73 -32.50
CA ALA A 18 -9.46 -3.88 -31.56
C ALA A 18 -10.32 -3.58 -30.33
N SER A 19 -9.66 -3.27 -29.22
CA SER A 19 -10.30 -2.92 -27.96
C SER A 19 -10.35 -1.40 -27.75
N ARG A 20 -11.45 -0.89 -27.19
CA ARG A 20 -11.56 0.47 -26.68
C ARG A 20 -11.91 0.42 -25.20
N VAL A 21 -10.93 0.74 -24.37
CA VAL A 21 -11.10 0.75 -22.93
C VAL A 21 -11.20 2.18 -22.43
N GLU A 22 -12.29 2.48 -21.72
CA GLU A 22 -12.54 3.81 -21.16
C GLU A 22 -11.63 4.07 -19.96
N LEU A 23 -11.27 5.33 -19.72
CA LEU A 23 -10.41 5.71 -18.60
C LEU A 23 -11.01 5.32 -17.24
N ALA A 24 -12.34 5.34 -17.13
CA ALA A 24 -13.06 4.96 -15.92
C ALA A 24 -12.84 3.49 -15.52
N PHE A 25 -12.77 2.57 -16.50
CA PHE A 25 -12.47 1.16 -16.23
C PHE A 25 -11.12 0.99 -15.53
N TRP A 26 -10.12 1.73 -16.00
CA TRP A 26 -8.77 1.65 -15.46
C TRP A 26 -8.65 2.26 -14.07
N GLU A 27 -9.34 3.37 -13.81
CA GLU A 27 -9.40 3.96 -12.47
C GLU A 27 -10.11 3.02 -11.47
N ASP A 28 -11.19 2.36 -11.89
CA ASP A 28 -11.87 1.38 -11.04
C ASP A 28 -11.03 0.12 -10.83
N LEU A 29 -10.29 -0.35 -11.84
CA LEU A 29 -9.35 -1.46 -11.69
C LEU A 29 -8.23 -1.12 -10.71
N ARG A 30 -7.68 0.10 -10.79
CA ARG A 30 -6.65 0.59 -9.87
C ARG A 30 -7.16 0.55 -8.43
N ARG A 31 -8.38 1.05 -8.18
CA ARG A 31 -9.02 1.03 -6.86
C ARG A 31 -9.34 -0.38 -6.40
N LEU A 32 -9.88 -1.23 -7.27
CA LEU A 32 -10.13 -2.63 -6.98
C LEU A 32 -8.84 -3.35 -6.57
N LYS A 33 -7.74 -3.10 -7.28
CA LYS A 33 -6.41 -3.63 -6.92
C LYS A 33 -5.92 -3.08 -5.58
N LEU A 34 -6.11 -1.78 -5.35
CA LEU A 34 -5.64 -1.10 -4.14
C LEU A 34 -6.40 -1.52 -2.88
N ASP A 35 -7.71 -1.60 -2.96
CA ASP A 35 -8.62 -1.66 -1.81
C ASP A 35 -9.17 -3.07 -1.55
N VAL A 36 -9.17 -3.95 -2.56
CA VAL A 36 -9.81 -5.29 -2.46
C VAL A 36 -8.85 -6.43 -2.79
N LEU A 37 -8.24 -6.43 -3.98
CA LEU A 37 -7.46 -7.59 -4.44
C LEU A 37 -6.14 -7.74 -3.69
N GLY A 38 -5.49 -6.63 -3.34
CA GLY A 38 -4.21 -6.67 -2.66
C GLY A 38 -3.14 -7.43 -3.44
N THR A 39 -2.61 -8.51 -2.86
CA THR A 39 -1.65 -9.40 -3.52
C THR A 39 -2.29 -10.49 -4.38
N ASP A 40 -3.61 -10.62 -4.38
CA ASP A 40 -4.32 -11.58 -5.24
C ASP A 40 -4.19 -11.16 -6.70
N ASP A 41 -3.67 -12.08 -7.52
CA ASP A 41 -3.57 -11.97 -8.97
C ASP A 41 -4.37 -13.07 -9.69
N SER A 42 -5.30 -13.71 -8.97
CA SER A 42 -6.25 -14.67 -9.52
C SER A 42 -7.07 -14.05 -10.67
N PRO A 43 -7.44 -14.84 -11.69
CA PRO A 43 -8.23 -14.35 -12.81
C PRO A 43 -9.61 -13.83 -12.36
N ILE A 44 -9.99 -12.64 -12.82
CA ILE A 44 -11.26 -11.98 -12.51
C ILE A 44 -12.18 -12.05 -13.74
N PRO A 45 -13.43 -12.53 -13.60
CA PRO A 45 -14.39 -12.47 -14.69
C PRO A 45 -14.82 -11.02 -14.96
N ILE A 46 -14.80 -10.61 -16.22
CA ILE A 46 -15.20 -9.27 -16.67
C ILE A 46 -16.13 -9.38 -17.88
N THR A 47 -16.89 -8.31 -18.16
CA THR A 47 -17.83 -8.26 -19.30
C THR A 47 -17.45 -7.17 -20.28
N GLY A 48 -17.24 -7.54 -21.53
CA GLY A 48 -17.04 -6.60 -22.64
C GLY A 48 -18.31 -6.41 -23.45
N TYR A 49 -18.37 -5.31 -24.22
CA TYR A 49 -19.51 -5.03 -25.08
C TYR A 49 -19.10 -5.00 -26.54
N TYR A 50 -19.60 -5.97 -27.28
CA TYR A 50 -19.34 -6.15 -28.71
C TYR A 50 -20.40 -5.44 -29.55
N THR A 51 -19.97 -4.88 -30.69
CA THR A 51 -20.83 -4.17 -31.61
C THR A 51 -20.48 -4.50 -33.07
N PRO A 52 -21.47 -4.56 -33.98
CA PRO A 52 -21.20 -4.68 -35.40
C PRO A 52 -20.50 -3.41 -35.93
N CYS A 53 -19.83 -3.55 -37.07
CA CYS A 53 -19.22 -2.45 -37.78
C CYS A 53 -20.30 -1.44 -38.21
N THR A 54 -20.18 -0.20 -37.75
CA THR A 54 -21.11 0.90 -38.04
C THR A 54 -20.52 1.96 -38.97
N HIS A 55 -19.22 1.88 -39.27
CA HIS A 55 -18.50 2.90 -40.01
C HIS A 55 -17.67 2.29 -41.17
N PRO A 56 -17.76 2.83 -42.40
CA PRO A 56 -17.21 2.17 -43.60
C PRO A 56 -15.68 2.14 -43.70
N LYS A 57 -14.97 2.71 -42.72
CA LYS A 57 -13.49 2.81 -42.70
C LYS A 57 -12.87 2.42 -41.35
N MET A 58 -13.69 2.03 -40.37
CA MET A 58 -13.23 1.71 -39.01
C MET A 58 -13.92 0.42 -38.59
N SER A 59 -13.13 -0.58 -38.18
CA SER A 59 -13.66 -1.82 -37.62
C SER A 59 -14.48 -1.55 -36.35
N GLY A 60 -15.45 -2.42 -36.08
CA GLY A 60 -16.14 -2.47 -34.79
C GLY A 60 -15.14 -2.74 -33.65
N LEU A 61 -15.43 -2.23 -32.47
CA LEU A 61 -14.54 -2.30 -31.29
C LEU A 61 -15.24 -3.06 -30.17
N LEU A 62 -14.47 -3.81 -29.39
CA LEU A 62 -14.91 -4.28 -28.07
C LEU A 62 -14.75 -3.13 -27.07
N ARG A 63 -15.85 -2.70 -26.44
CA ARG A 63 -15.84 -1.62 -25.44
C ARG A 63 -15.73 -2.19 -24.03
N LEU A 64 -14.85 -1.60 -23.22
CA LEU A 64 -14.74 -1.84 -21.78
C LEU A 64 -14.96 -0.53 -21.03
N GLY A 65 -15.98 -0.51 -20.17
CA GLY A 65 -16.39 0.64 -19.35
C GLY A 65 -16.35 0.33 -17.86
N ARG A 66 -16.84 1.22 -17.00
CA ARG A 66 -16.91 1.00 -15.54
C ARG A 66 -17.73 -0.24 -15.18
N GLU A 67 -18.79 -0.48 -15.94
CA GLU A 67 -19.68 -1.62 -15.81
C GLU A 67 -19.00 -2.98 -16.09
N SER A 68 -17.83 -2.99 -16.76
CA SER A 68 -17.16 -4.21 -17.20
C SER A 68 -16.49 -5.01 -16.09
N LEU A 69 -16.16 -4.39 -14.95
CA LEU A 69 -15.53 -5.07 -13.81
C LEU A 69 -16.53 -5.84 -12.94
N VAL A 70 -17.82 -5.60 -13.12
CA VAL A 70 -18.89 -6.28 -12.39
C VAL A 70 -19.48 -7.35 -13.32
N PRO A 71 -19.63 -8.60 -12.87
CA PRO A 71 -20.34 -9.61 -13.65
C PRO A 71 -21.77 -9.13 -13.96
N PRO A 72 -22.32 -9.44 -15.14
CA PRO A 72 -23.68 -9.03 -15.47
C PRO A 72 -24.65 -9.71 -14.49
N SER A 73 -25.65 -8.97 -13.99
CA SER A 73 -26.74 -9.60 -13.24
C SER A 73 -27.56 -10.46 -14.20
N ALA A 74 -28.22 -11.52 -13.71
CA ALA A 74 -29.03 -12.42 -14.55
C ALA A 74 -30.13 -11.71 -15.39
N ASN A 75 -30.41 -10.42 -15.10
CA ASN A 75 -31.39 -9.59 -15.78
C ASN A 75 -30.78 -8.47 -16.66
N SER A 76 -29.46 -8.43 -16.86
CA SER A 76 -28.85 -7.43 -17.75
C SER A 76 -29.01 -7.84 -19.22
N PHE A 77 -30.16 -7.51 -19.81
CA PHE A 77 -30.39 -7.70 -21.23
C PHE A 77 -29.42 -6.83 -22.05
N GLY A 78 -28.73 -7.45 -23.02
CA GLY A 78 -27.90 -6.72 -23.98
C GLY A 78 -28.75 -5.71 -24.77
N SER A 79 -28.15 -4.57 -25.11
CA SER A 79 -28.82 -3.59 -25.97
C SER A 79 -28.33 -3.69 -27.40
N ARG A 80 -29.07 -3.06 -28.31
CA ARG A 80 -28.72 -2.97 -29.73
C ARG A 80 -27.25 -2.60 -30.00
N ASN A 81 -26.61 -1.79 -29.15
CA ASN A 81 -25.21 -1.40 -29.33
C ASN A 81 -24.31 -1.91 -28.20
N SER A 82 -24.70 -3.01 -27.56
CA SER A 82 -24.04 -3.50 -26.35
C SER A 82 -24.33 -4.98 -26.17
N CYS A 83 -23.77 -5.83 -27.05
CA CYS A 83 -23.83 -7.27 -26.88
C CYS A 83 -22.83 -7.68 -25.80
N PRO A 84 -23.26 -8.21 -24.65
CA PRO A 84 -22.34 -8.63 -23.61
C PRO A 84 -21.50 -9.82 -24.10
N VAL A 85 -20.21 -9.78 -23.79
CA VAL A 85 -19.24 -10.82 -24.11
C VAL A 85 -18.48 -11.15 -22.83
N PRO A 86 -18.36 -12.43 -22.44
CA PRO A 86 -17.56 -12.82 -21.29
C PRO A 86 -16.06 -12.64 -21.56
N GLY A 87 -15.33 -12.18 -20.55
CA GLY A 87 -13.88 -12.09 -20.59
C GLY A 87 -13.22 -12.37 -19.25
N THR A 88 -11.91 -12.51 -19.30
CA THR A 88 -11.06 -12.76 -18.14
C THR A 88 -10.04 -11.64 -18.00
N LEU A 89 -9.87 -11.11 -16.79
CA LEU A 89 -8.85 -10.12 -16.46
C LEU A 89 -7.82 -10.74 -15.51
N ILE A 90 -6.55 -10.70 -15.90
CA ILE A 90 -5.42 -11.10 -15.05
C ILE A 90 -4.59 -9.85 -14.78
N ASN A 91 -4.66 -9.35 -13.55
CA ASN A 91 -3.84 -8.22 -13.11
C ASN A 91 -2.69 -8.73 -12.23
N THR A 92 -1.49 -8.74 -12.80
CA THR A 92 -0.27 -9.15 -12.09
C THR A 92 0.17 -8.12 -11.05
N ASN A 93 0.94 -8.58 -10.06
CA ASN A 93 1.42 -7.74 -8.96
C ASN A 93 2.63 -6.85 -9.32
N ASN A 94 3.37 -7.19 -10.39
CA ASN A 94 4.54 -6.45 -10.81
C ASN A 94 4.80 -6.60 -12.32
N MET A 95 5.54 -5.64 -12.88
CA MET A 95 5.87 -5.60 -14.32
C MET A 95 6.58 -6.88 -14.80
N ARG A 96 7.50 -7.44 -14.00
CA ARG A 96 8.24 -8.66 -14.36
C ARG A 96 7.28 -9.85 -14.46
N GLY A 97 6.30 -9.95 -13.57
CA GLY A 97 5.21 -10.93 -13.62
C GLY A 97 4.43 -10.82 -14.92
N LEU A 98 4.01 -9.60 -15.31
CA LEU A 98 3.33 -9.37 -16.60
C LEU A 98 4.19 -9.78 -17.80
N GLN A 99 5.50 -9.54 -17.74
CA GLN A 99 6.44 -9.89 -18.81
C GLN A 99 6.69 -11.40 -18.91
N ASN A 100 6.70 -12.09 -17.77
CA ASN A 100 6.97 -13.53 -17.67
C ASN A 100 5.73 -14.42 -17.83
N LEU A 101 4.53 -13.85 -17.96
CA LEU A 101 3.31 -14.62 -18.22
C LEU A 101 3.46 -15.45 -19.51
N ASP A 102 3.14 -16.73 -19.42
CA ASP A 102 2.98 -17.60 -20.58
C ASP A 102 1.69 -17.24 -21.34
N VAL A 103 1.82 -16.26 -22.23
CA VAL A 103 0.70 -15.72 -23.03
C VAL A 103 0.12 -16.75 -23.98
N GLU A 104 0.87 -17.78 -24.38
CA GLU A 104 0.39 -18.85 -25.26
C GLU A 104 -0.49 -19.81 -24.46
N TYR A 105 -0.02 -20.21 -23.28
CA TYR A 105 -0.81 -21.02 -22.35
C TYR A 105 -2.13 -20.32 -21.98
N LEU A 106 -2.09 -19.03 -21.62
CA LEU A 106 -3.29 -18.27 -21.26
C LEU A 106 -4.31 -18.19 -22.42
N LEU A 107 -3.83 -18.00 -23.65
CA LEU A 107 -4.71 -17.96 -24.83
C LEU A 107 -5.30 -19.34 -25.12
N ARG A 108 -4.52 -20.40 -24.91
CA ARG A 108 -4.96 -21.80 -25.05
C ARG A 108 -6.01 -22.18 -24.02
N GLU A 109 -5.91 -21.71 -22.78
CA GLU A 109 -6.93 -21.92 -21.75
C GLU A 109 -8.25 -21.24 -22.09
N GLU A 110 -8.24 -20.03 -22.67
CA GLU A 110 -9.48 -19.41 -23.17
C GLU A 110 -10.06 -20.16 -24.37
N ALA A 111 -9.22 -20.65 -25.28
CA ALA A 111 -9.68 -21.48 -26.40
C ALA A 111 -10.29 -22.81 -25.94
N LYS A 112 -9.74 -23.42 -24.89
CA LYS A 112 -10.31 -24.61 -24.23
C LYS A 112 -11.72 -24.33 -23.72
N LYS A 113 -11.97 -23.16 -23.12
CA LYS A 113 -13.31 -22.76 -22.66
C LYS A 113 -14.31 -22.67 -23.82
N ILE A 114 -13.89 -22.06 -24.95
CA ILE A 114 -14.75 -21.98 -26.16
C ILE A 114 -15.07 -23.38 -26.69
N LEU A 115 -14.06 -24.25 -26.84
CA LEU A 115 -14.28 -25.61 -27.32
C LEU A 115 -15.19 -26.40 -26.38
N HIS A 116 -14.97 -26.30 -25.08
CA HIS A 116 -15.80 -26.95 -24.07
C HIS A 116 -17.27 -26.50 -24.18
N ASP A 117 -17.54 -25.20 -24.33
CA ASP A 117 -18.91 -24.70 -24.48
C ASP A 117 -19.58 -25.16 -25.78
N ILE A 118 -18.81 -25.29 -26.87
CA ILE A 118 -19.26 -25.93 -28.12
C ILE A 118 -19.63 -27.41 -27.86
N MET A 119 -18.74 -28.19 -27.25
CA MET A 119 -18.96 -29.63 -27.06
C MET A 119 -20.14 -29.95 -26.12
N HIS A 120 -20.36 -29.11 -25.11
CA HIS A 120 -21.45 -29.28 -24.15
C HIS A 120 -22.77 -28.63 -24.58
N GLY A 121 -22.84 -28.04 -25.77
CA GLY A 121 -24.05 -27.49 -26.36
C GLY A 121 -24.57 -26.19 -25.74
N LYS A 122 -23.78 -25.53 -24.88
CA LYS A 122 -24.16 -24.26 -24.24
C LYS A 122 -24.32 -23.12 -25.24
N ILE A 123 -23.65 -23.20 -26.39
CA ILE A 123 -23.72 -22.21 -27.47
C ILE A 123 -25.13 -22.10 -28.08
N GLU A 124 -25.92 -23.19 -28.05
CA GLU A 124 -27.31 -23.14 -28.53
C GLU A 124 -28.17 -22.22 -27.67
N GLU A 125 -27.91 -22.19 -26.34
CA GLU A 125 -28.61 -21.33 -25.38
C GLU A 125 -28.05 -19.90 -25.35
N ASP A 126 -26.72 -19.77 -25.30
CA ASP A 126 -26.03 -18.46 -25.34
C ASP A 126 -24.93 -18.45 -26.42
N PRO A 127 -25.27 -17.96 -27.63
CA PRO A 127 -24.32 -17.83 -28.71
C PRO A 127 -23.16 -16.85 -28.43
N SER A 128 -23.30 -15.95 -27.46
CA SER A 128 -22.26 -14.96 -27.14
C SER A 128 -20.98 -15.61 -26.60
N LEU A 129 -21.06 -16.83 -26.04
CA LEU A 129 -19.95 -17.62 -25.53
C LEU A 129 -18.90 -17.99 -26.60
N LEU A 130 -19.24 -17.91 -27.89
CA LEU A 130 -18.28 -18.02 -29.00
C LEU A 130 -17.31 -16.83 -29.08
N LEU A 131 -17.72 -15.70 -28.51
CA LEU A 131 -16.89 -14.53 -28.31
C LEU A 131 -16.34 -14.60 -26.88
N ARG A 132 -15.02 -14.58 -26.75
CA ARG A 132 -14.34 -14.38 -25.47
C ARG A 132 -13.22 -13.37 -25.67
N PHE A 133 -12.76 -12.78 -24.58
CA PHE A 133 -11.56 -11.94 -24.60
C PHE A 133 -10.78 -12.08 -23.29
N LEU A 134 -9.48 -11.82 -23.36
CA LEU A 134 -8.56 -11.87 -22.24
C LEU A 134 -7.89 -10.51 -22.12
N VAL A 135 -7.87 -9.94 -20.91
CA VAL A 135 -7.10 -8.74 -20.58
C VAL A 135 -6.02 -9.15 -19.60
N ILE A 136 -4.78 -8.83 -19.92
CA ILE A 136 -3.66 -8.95 -18.99
C ILE A 136 -3.13 -7.58 -18.67
N SER A 137 -2.85 -7.32 -17.39
CA SER A 137 -2.49 -5.99 -16.94
C SER A 137 -1.54 -5.99 -15.74
N PHE A 138 -0.92 -4.83 -15.54
CA PHE A 138 -0.20 -4.44 -14.34
C PHE A 138 -0.54 -2.99 -14.03
N ALA A 139 -1.18 -2.76 -12.88
CA ALA A 139 -1.43 -1.44 -12.34
C ALA A 139 -0.23 -0.97 -11.50
N ASP A 140 0.53 -0.01 -12.03
CA ASP A 140 1.58 0.69 -11.30
C ASP A 140 0.94 1.78 -10.42
N LEU A 141 0.55 1.37 -9.21
CA LEU A 141 -0.11 2.21 -8.22
C LEU A 141 0.74 3.42 -7.80
N LYS A 142 2.07 3.29 -7.86
CA LYS A 142 3.01 4.35 -7.46
C LYS A 142 3.06 5.46 -8.51
N ASN A 143 3.12 5.08 -9.78
CA ASN A 143 3.31 6.01 -10.89
C ASN A 143 2.01 6.37 -11.63
N TRP A 144 0.85 5.88 -11.17
CA TRP A 144 -0.45 6.15 -11.80
C TRP A 144 -0.51 5.69 -13.26
N LYS A 145 0.14 4.57 -13.56
CA LYS A 145 0.22 4.00 -14.90
C LYS A 145 -0.37 2.60 -14.93
N ILE A 146 -1.00 2.25 -16.04
CA ILE A 146 -1.43 0.87 -16.29
C ILE A 146 -0.80 0.40 -17.59
N TYR A 147 -0.21 -0.79 -17.52
CA TYR A 147 0.33 -1.50 -18.66
C TYR A 147 -0.59 -2.68 -18.94
N TYR A 148 -1.04 -2.83 -20.19
CA TYR A 148 -1.98 -3.89 -20.52
C TYR A 148 -1.85 -4.40 -21.95
N SER A 149 -2.44 -5.57 -22.19
CA SER A 149 -2.67 -6.14 -23.51
C SER A 149 -4.02 -6.87 -23.53
N VAL A 150 -4.65 -6.95 -24.71
CA VAL A 150 -5.94 -7.61 -24.91
C VAL A 150 -5.80 -8.68 -25.98
N ALA A 151 -6.43 -9.83 -25.76
CA ALA A 151 -6.50 -10.94 -26.69
C ALA A 151 -7.95 -11.35 -26.97
N PHE A 152 -8.17 -11.82 -28.20
CA PHE A 152 -9.45 -12.27 -28.73
C PHE A 152 -9.28 -13.68 -29.32
N PRO A 153 -9.39 -14.74 -28.49
CA PRO A 153 -9.08 -16.13 -28.86
C PRO A 153 -9.88 -16.63 -30.07
N SER A 154 -9.19 -16.91 -31.16
CA SER A 154 -9.72 -17.51 -32.38
C SER A 154 -9.16 -18.92 -32.58
N LEU A 155 -10.04 -19.92 -32.73
CA LEU A 155 -9.67 -21.34 -32.73
C LEU A 155 -8.95 -21.75 -34.01
N VAL A 156 -7.73 -22.30 -33.87
CA VAL A 156 -6.91 -22.83 -34.97
C VAL A 156 -6.84 -24.34 -34.87
N PHE A 157 -7.35 -25.01 -35.90
CA PHE A 157 -7.31 -26.47 -36.04
C PHE A 157 -6.24 -26.89 -37.04
N LYS A 158 -5.86 -28.17 -37.02
CA LYS A 158 -4.94 -28.76 -37.99
C LYS A 158 -5.53 -28.80 -39.41
N SER A 159 -6.84 -28.94 -39.53
CA SER A 159 -7.55 -28.84 -40.81
C SER A 159 -7.75 -27.38 -41.19
N GLU A 160 -7.45 -27.02 -42.44
CA GLU A 160 -7.60 -25.66 -42.92
C GLU A 160 -9.07 -25.32 -43.24
N MET A 161 -9.52 -24.15 -42.79
CA MET A 161 -10.80 -23.56 -43.20
C MET A 161 -10.61 -22.86 -44.55
N THR A 162 -11.41 -23.26 -45.55
CA THR A 162 -11.30 -22.74 -46.92
C THR A 162 -12.49 -21.85 -47.25
N LEU A 163 -12.23 -20.63 -47.73
CA LEU A 163 -13.24 -19.73 -48.28
C LEU A 163 -13.47 -20.07 -49.76
N LEU A 164 -14.70 -20.45 -50.10
CA LEU A 164 -15.11 -20.85 -51.46
C LEU A 164 -15.61 -19.66 -52.28
N SER A 165 -16.40 -18.78 -51.67
CA SER A 165 -16.90 -17.56 -52.32
C SER A 165 -17.18 -16.47 -51.29
N LEU A 166 -17.05 -15.20 -51.71
CA LEU A 166 -17.35 -14.05 -50.87
C LEU A 166 -17.79 -12.87 -51.75
N HIS A 167 -19.01 -12.39 -51.54
CA HIS A 167 -19.60 -11.32 -52.32
C HIS A 167 -20.36 -10.34 -51.43
N SER A 168 -20.59 -9.12 -51.91
CA SER A 168 -21.50 -8.17 -51.27
C SER A 168 -22.92 -8.77 -51.21
N ALA A 169 -23.64 -8.57 -50.09
CA ALA A 169 -25.01 -9.04 -49.93
C ALA A 169 -25.93 -8.50 -51.04
N SER A 170 -25.68 -7.28 -51.53
CA SER A 170 -26.40 -6.66 -52.65
C SER A 170 -26.27 -7.41 -53.99
N LEU A 171 -25.22 -8.22 -54.17
CA LEU A 171 -24.98 -8.98 -55.40
C LEU A 171 -25.55 -10.40 -55.35
N VAL A 172 -25.85 -10.91 -54.15
CA VAL A 172 -26.30 -12.29 -53.92
C VAL A 172 -27.82 -12.36 -53.71
N LEU A 173 -28.39 -11.38 -52.99
CA LEU A 173 -29.81 -11.35 -52.67
C LEU A 173 -30.63 -10.70 -53.78
N SER A 174 -31.83 -11.23 -54.03
CA SER A 174 -32.83 -10.57 -54.86
C SER A 174 -33.34 -9.29 -54.20
N GLN A 175 -34.00 -8.42 -54.97
CA GLN A 175 -34.52 -7.16 -54.42
C GLN A 175 -35.66 -7.39 -53.40
N GLU A 176 -36.38 -8.50 -53.51
CA GLU A 176 -37.43 -8.92 -52.57
C GLU A 176 -36.82 -9.51 -51.30
N GLU A 177 -35.85 -10.41 -51.45
CA GLU A 177 -35.07 -10.98 -50.33
C GLU A 177 -34.37 -9.89 -49.53
N ALA A 178 -33.70 -8.93 -50.18
CA ALA A 178 -32.98 -7.86 -49.50
C ALA A 178 -33.91 -6.95 -48.67
N LYS A 179 -35.12 -6.66 -49.16
CA LYS A 179 -36.13 -5.89 -48.40
C LYS A 179 -36.66 -6.69 -47.21
N SER A 180 -36.96 -7.97 -47.43
CA SER A 180 -37.43 -8.90 -46.40
C SER A 180 -36.39 -9.06 -45.29
N LEU A 181 -35.12 -9.31 -45.64
CA LEU A 181 -34.00 -9.43 -44.71
C LEU A 181 -33.81 -8.14 -43.89
N SER A 182 -33.84 -6.97 -44.53
CA SER A 182 -33.68 -5.69 -43.85
C SER A 182 -34.78 -5.43 -42.83
N LYS A 183 -36.03 -5.81 -43.14
CA LYS A 183 -37.16 -5.70 -42.23
C LYS A 183 -37.00 -6.65 -41.03
N SER A 184 -36.74 -7.93 -41.28
CA SER A 184 -36.60 -8.93 -40.22
C SER A 184 -35.39 -8.64 -39.31
N LEU A 185 -34.27 -8.16 -39.86
CA LEU A 185 -33.11 -7.76 -39.06
C LEU A 185 -33.41 -6.52 -38.21
N LYS A 186 -34.21 -5.58 -38.72
CA LYS A 186 -34.62 -4.41 -37.94
C LYS A 186 -35.50 -4.80 -36.76
N GLU A 187 -36.42 -5.74 -36.95
CA GLU A 187 -37.26 -6.31 -35.89
C GLU A 187 -36.41 -7.07 -34.85
N TRP A 188 -35.50 -7.94 -35.31
CA TRP A 188 -34.52 -8.64 -34.46
C TRP A 188 -33.67 -7.68 -33.62
N ARG A 189 -33.12 -6.64 -34.25
CA ARG A 189 -32.26 -5.65 -33.58
C ARG A 189 -33.03 -4.72 -32.63
N SER A 190 -34.37 -4.69 -32.70
CA SER A 190 -35.22 -3.84 -31.86
C SER A 190 -35.81 -4.59 -30.66
N SER A 191 -35.74 -5.92 -30.63
CA SER A 191 -36.24 -6.73 -29.51
C SER A 191 -35.19 -6.87 -28.40
N ASN A 192 -35.61 -6.65 -27.15
CA ASN A 192 -34.73 -6.77 -25.98
C ASN A 192 -34.22 -8.22 -25.76
N GLU A 193 -34.92 -9.22 -26.29
CA GLU A 193 -34.54 -10.64 -26.15
C GLU A 193 -33.48 -11.07 -27.17
N THR A 194 -33.37 -10.36 -28.29
CA THR A 194 -32.56 -10.80 -29.45
C THR A 194 -31.50 -9.78 -29.87
N ALA A 195 -31.63 -8.50 -29.50
CA ALA A 195 -30.67 -7.45 -29.82
C ALA A 195 -29.26 -7.69 -29.24
N GLY A 196 -29.17 -8.44 -28.14
CA GLY A 196 -27.92 -8.82 -27.49
C GLY A 196 -27.25 -10.06 -28.09
N LEU A 197 -27.90 -10.79 -29.00
CA LEU A 197 -27.42 -12.07 -29.53
C LEU A 197 -26.58 -11.84 -30.82
N PRO A 198 -25.25 -12.10 -30.78
CA PRO A 198 -24.38 -11.77 -31.90
C PRO A 198 -24.41 -12.78 -33.05
N PHE A 199 -24.94 -13.99 -32.84
CA PHE A 199 -25.06 -15.05 -33.85
C PHE A 199 -26.51 -15.51 -33.99
N PHE A 200 -26.93 -15.81 -35.22
CA PHE A 200 -28.30 -16.18 -35.58
C PHE A 200 -28.30 -16.92 -36.91
N PHE A 201 -29.43 -17.51 -37.31
CA PHE A 201 -29.59 -18.02 -38.67
C PHE A 201 -30.79 -17.38 -39.37
N VAL A 202 -30.70 -17.36 -40.69
CA VAL A 202 -31.64 -16.75 -41.63
C VAL A 202 -32.26 -17.87 -42.44
N ASP A 203 -33.57 -18.03 -42.29
CA ASP A 203 -34.40 -18.98 -43.01
C ASP A 203 -35.06 -18.27 -44.20
N ILE A 204 -34.71 -18.69 -45.42
CA ILE A 204 -35.27 -18.16 -46.67
C ILE A 204 -36.22 -19.21 -47.26
N SER A 205 -37.51 -18.89 -47.26
CA SER A 205 -38.56 -19.72 -47.86
C SER A 205 -38.62 -19.56 -49.39
N SER A 206 -39.30 -20.50 -50.04
CA SER A 206 -39.45 -20.55 -51.50
C SER A 206 -40.19 -19.35 -52.11
N ASP A 207 -40.90 -18.56 -51.30
CA ASP A 207 -41.59 -17.32 -51.66
C ASP A 207 -40.75 -16.06 -51.38
N SER A 208 -39.44 -16.19 -51.10
CA SER A 208 -38.53 -15.08 -50.74
C SER A 208 -38.88 -14.36 -49.42
N CYS A 209 -39.75 -14.92 -48.58
CA CYS A 209 -39.92 -14.47 -47.20
C CYS A 209 -38.72 -14.90 -46.34
N ILE A 210 -38.30 -14.02 -45.41
CA ILE A 210 -37.11 -14.24 -44.59
C ILE A 210 -37.46 -14.12 -43.11
N ALA A 211 -37.16 -15.17 -42.36
CA ALA A 211 -37.27 -15.21 -40.91
C ALA A 211 -35.89 -15.33 -40.26
N ILE A 212 -35.67 -14.61 -39.16
CA ILE A 212 -34.43 -14.68 -38.37
C ILE A 212 -34.74 -15.43 -37.09
N ARG A 213 -33.93 -16.44 -36.79
CA ARG A 213 -34.17 -17.38 -35.68
C ARG A 213 -32.92 -17.55 -34.82
N GLN A 214 -33.14 -17.96 -33.56
CA GLN A 214 -32.07 -18.27 -32.61
C GLN A 214 -31.46 -19.63 -32.93
N LEU A 215 -30.19 -19.84 -32.57
CA LEU A 215 -29.49 -21.10 -32.89
C LEU A 215 -30.13 -22.35 -32.25
N LYS A 216 -30.79 -22.22 -31.10
CA LYS A 216 -31.55 -23.31 -30.46
C LYS A 216 -32.68 -23.88 -31.33
N ASP A 217 -33.25 -23.06 -32.22
CA ASP A 217 -34.38 -23.44 -33.08
C ASP A 217 -33.93 -24.18 -34.35
N TRP A 218 -32.62 -24.46 -34.49
CA TRP A 218 -32.02 -25.07 -35.67
C TRP A 218 -32.66 -26.41 -36.06
N ARG A 219 -32.91 -27.27 -35.07
CA ARG A 219 -33.38 -28.66 -35.30
C ARG A 219 -34.78 -28.70 -35.90
N ASP A 220 -35.61 -27.69 -35.62
CA ASP A 220 -36.99 -27.61 -36.11
C ASP A 220 -37.07 -27.21 -37.59
N CYS A 221 -35.96 -26.76 -38.20
CA CYS A 221 -35.92 -26.19 -39.55
C CYS A 221 -35.19 -27.08 -40.58
N GLN A 222 -34.66 -28.24 -40.19
CA GLN A 222 -33.79 -29.06 -41.03
C GLN A 222 -34.53 -29.79 -42.18
N ASP A 223 -35.84 -30.02 -42.04
CA ASP A 223 -36.63 -30.89 -42.93
C ASP A 223 -37.46 -30.15 -44.02
N ASN A 224 -37.42 -28.82 -44.08
CA ASN A 224 -38.34 -28.03 -44.91
C ASN A 224 -37.85 -27.63 -46.32
N GLY A 225 -36.67 -28.07 -46.76
CA GLY A 225 -36.13 -27.73 -48.09
C GLY A 225 -35.85 -26.22 -48.30
N GLN A 226 -35.74 -25.46 -47.21
CA GLN A 226 -35.48 -24.02 -47.19
C GLN A 226 -33.97 -23.72 -47.32
N LYS A 227 -33.63 -22.53 -47.81
CA LYS A 227 -32.23 -22.08 -47.91
C LYS A 227 -31.82 -21.40 -46.61
N LEU A 228 -30.75 -21.90 -45.99
CA LEU A 228 -30.28 -21.44 -44.67
C LEU A 228 -28.97 -20.62 -44.81
N LEU A 229 -28.94 -19.43 -44.19
CA LEU A 229 -27.73 -18.62 -44.05
C LEU A 229 -27.41 -18.37 -42.58
N PHE A 230 -26.16 -18.59 -42.18
CA PHE A 230 -25.71 -18.37 -40.80
C PHE A 230 -25.16 -16.95 -40.62
N GLY A 231 -25.86 -16.12 -39.87
CA GLY A 231 -25.55 -14.71 -39.70
C GLY A 231 -24.83 -14.42 -38.39
N PHE A 232 -23.91 -13.45 -38.43
CA PHE A 232 -23.29 -12.91 -37.22
C PHE A 232 -23.04 -11.41 -37.35
N TYR A 233 -23.00 -10.72 -36.21
CA TYR A 233 -22.60 -9.32 -36.14
C TYR A 233 -21.11 -9.20 -36.48
N ASP A 234 -20.81 -8.61 -37.62
CA ASP A 234 -19.45 -8.52 -38.12
C ASP A 234 -18.83 -7.17 -37.76
N HIS A 235 -17.67 -7.19 -37.10
CA HIS A 235 -16.88 -6.00 -36.82
C HIS A 235 -15.88 -5.67 -37.93
N GLY A 236 -15.68 -6.57 -38.92
CA GLY A 236 -14.80 -6.32 -40.06
C GLY A 236 -15.22 -5.06 -40.83
N CYS A 237 -14.24 -4.33 -41.34
CA CYS A 237 -14.48 -3.14 -42.17
C CYS A 237 -13.83 -3.22 -43.55
N HIS A 238 -12.98 -4.23 -43.77
CA HIS A 238 -12.33 -4.49 -45.05
C HIS A 238 -13.14 -5.50 -45.90
N GLN A 239 -12.50 -6.02 -46.95
CA GLN A 239 -13.12 -7.00 -47.85
C GLN A 239 -13.27 -8.38 -47.22
N ASP A 240 -12.58 -8.62 -46.09
CA ASP A 240 -12.61 -9.89 -45.37
C ASP A 240 -13.59 -9.83 -44.18
N PRO A 241 -14.11 -10.98 -43.72
CA PRO A 241 -14.98 -11.08 -42.56
C PRO A 241 -14.19 -10.96 -41.25
N GLY A 242 -14.82 -10.55 -40.16
CA GLY A 242 -14.19 -10.45 -38.84
C GLY A 242 -13.86 -11.79 -38.18
N TRP A 243 -12.90 -11.78 -37.25
CA TRP A 243 -12.37 -12.96 -36.55
C TRP A 243 -13.41 -13.92 -35.95
N ALA A 244 -14.57 -13.40 -35.52
CA ALA A 244 -15.66 -14.16 -34.91
C ALA A 244 -16.18 -15.30 -35.81
N LEU A 245 -16.06 -15.15 -37.13
CA LEU A 245 -16.50 -16.15 -38.10
C LEU A 245 -15.80 -17.50 -37.90
N ARG A 246 -14.52 -17.51 -37.50
CA ARG A 246 -13.75 -18.75 -37.31
C ARG A 246 -14.35 -19.64 -36.22
N ASN A 247 -14.67 -19.04 -35.08
CA ASN A 247 -15.27 -19.73 -33.94
C ASN A 247 -16.68 -20.21 -34.29
N TYR A 248 -17.40 -19.44 -35.10
CA TYR A 248 -18.73 -19.82 -35.55
C TYR A 248 -18.71 -21.01 -36.53
N ILE A 249 -17.80 -21.00 -37.52
CA ILE A 249 -17.59 -22.13 -38.42
C ILE A 249 -17.19 -23.40 -37.64
N ALA A 250 -16.35 -23.25 -36.62
CA ALA A 250 -15.97 -24.36 -35.75
C ALA A 250 -17.20 -24.97 -35.05
N PHE A 251 -18.07 -24.14 -34.44
CA PHE A 251 -19.32 -24.60 -33.84
C PHE A 251 -20.21 -25.35 -34.84
N LEU A 252 -20.44 -24.78 -36.03
CA LEU A 252 -21.32 -25.36 -37.05
C LEU A 252 -20.81 -26.72 -37.57
N SER A 253 -19.49 -26.86 -37.76
CA SER A 253 -18.90 -28.10 -38.24
C SER A 253 -18.80 -29.18 -37.16
N LEU A 254 -18.42 -28.81 -35.94
CA LEU A 254 -18.20 -29.78 -34.84
C LEU A 254 -19.52 -30.26 -34.23
N GLN A 255 -20.45 -29.34 -33.94
CA GLN A 255 -21.70 -29.67 -33.25
C GLN A 255 -22.84 -29.99 -34.22
N LEU A 256 -23.01 -29.20 -35.28
CA LEU A 256 -24.10 -29.40 -36.26
C LEU A 256 -23.71 -30.27 -37.46
N LYS A 257 -22.45 -30.69 -37.57
CA LYS A 257 -21.92 -31.56 -38.64
C LYS A 257 -22.10 -30.98 -40.05
N ILE A 258 -22.02 -29.65 -40.17
CA ILE A 258 -22.15 -28.95 -41.46
C ILE A 258 -20.76 -28.66 -42.04
N GLU A 259 -20.42 -29.31 -43.15
CA GLU A 259 -19.11 -29.15 -43.80
C GLU A 259 -19.02 -27.94 -44.74
N LYS A 260 -20.14 -27.56 -45.35
CA LYS A 260 -20.26 -26.40 -46.25
C LYS A 260 -21.26 -25.42 -45.68
N ILE A 261 -20.78 -24.23 -45.34
CA ILE A 261 -21.51 -23.24 -44.55
C ILE A 261 -21.68 -21.98 -45.39
N GLN A 262 -22.93 -21.57 -45.62
CA GLN A 262 -23.26 -20.25 -46.15
C GLN A 262 -23.44 -19.28 -45.00
N PHE A 263 -22.70 -18.17 -45.00
CA PHE A 263 -22.70 -17.21 -43.91
C PHE A 263 -23.02 -15.79 -44.36
N LEU A 264 -23.55 -14.98 -43.43
CA LEU A 264 -23.85 -13.56 -43.58
C LEU A 264 -23.07 -12.74 -42.55
N CYS A 265 -22.20 -11.86 -43.03
CA CYS A 265 -21.51 -10.85 -42.23
C CYS A 265 -22.38 -9.61 -42.13
N TYR A 266 -23.06 -9.43 -41.01
CA TYR A 266 -23.96 -8.30 -40.78
C TYR A 266 -23.18 -7.03 -40.41
N ARG A 267 -23.25 -6.00 -41.25
CA ARG A 267 -22.68 -4.67 -41.01
C ARG A 267 -23.76 -3.59 -41.09
N GLU A 268 -23.63 -2.54 -40.28
CA GLU A 268 -24.62 -1.47 -40.17
C GLU A 268 -24.18 -0.14 -40.77
N LYS A 269 -25.14 0.62 -41.30
CA LYS A 269 -25.01 2.03 -41.65
C LYS A 269 -26.24 2.78 -41.14
N ARG A 270 -26.03 3.77 -40.26
CA ARG A 270 -27.11 4.52 -39.59
C ARG A 270 -28.14 3.61 -38.89
N SER A 271 -27.65 2.54 -38.23
CA SER A 271 -28.51 1.57 -37.54
C SER A 271 -29.51 0.86 -38.46
N GLU A 272 -29.11 0.57 -39.69
CA GLU A 272 -29.80 -0.36 -40.59
C GLU A 272 -28.77 -1.22 -41.32
N LEU A 273 -29.20 -2.35 -41.89
CA LEU A 273 -28.35 -3.25 -42.67
C LEU A 273 -27.71 -2.48 -43.84
N ASP A 274 -26.38 -2.50 -43.92
CA ASP A 274 -25.67 -2.00 -45.10
C ASP A 274 -25.48 -3.15 -46.09
N LEU A 275 -26.36 -3.24 -47.09
CA LEU A 275 -26.32 -4.29 -48.12
C LEU A 275 -25.07 -4.23 -49.01
N GLU A 276 -24.42 -3.07 -49.15
CA GLU A 276 -23.21 -2.93 -49.96
C GLU A 276 -21.94 -3.37 -49.21
N LYS A 277 -21.97 -3.28 -47.87
CA LYS A 277 -20.83 -3.60 -47.01
C LYS A 277 -20.95 -4.96 -46.34
N SER A 278 -22.17 -5.42 -46.08
CA SER A 278 -22.43 -6.76 -45.56
C SER A 278 -22.03 -7.78 -46.61
N LEU A 279 -21.48 -8.91 -46.16
CA LEU A 279 -20.91 -9.93 -47.03
C LEU A 279 -21.70 -11.21 -46.91
N ILE A 280 -21.92 -11.90 -48.03
CA ILE A 280 -22.43 -13.26 -48.07
C ILE A 280 -21.35 -14.12 -48.72
N GLY A 281 -20.98 -15.20 -48.03
CA GLY A 281 -19.95 -16.12 -48.49
C GLY A 281 -20.28 -17.56 -48.21
N GLU A 282 -19.46 -18.44 -48.79
CA GLU A 282 -19.49 -19.87 -48.54
C GLU A 282 -18.11 -20.32 -48.07
N ALA A 283 -18.05 -21.00 -46.93
CA ALA A 283 -16.83 -21.58 -46.39
C ALA A 283 -16.99 -23.10 -46.27
N SER A 284 -15.90 -23.83 -46.45
CA SER A 284 -15.83 -25.25 -46.17
C SER A 284 -14.84 -25.52 -45.05
N PHE A 285 -15.29 -26.33 -44.09
CA PHE A 285 -14.45 -26.81 -43.01
C PHE A 285 -14.78 -28.30 -42.76
N PRO A 286 -13.99 -29.21 -43.36
CA PRO A 286 -14.14 -30.63 -43.07
C PRO A 286 -13.79 -30.87 -41.60
N GLN A 287 -14.50 -31.80 -40.95
CA GLN A 287 -14.27 -32.07 -39.54
C GLN A 287 -12.78 -32.40 -39.29
N PRO A 288 -12.14 -31.72 -38.33
CA PRO A 288 -10.74 -32.00 -38.02
C PRO A 288 -10.57 -33.45 -37.54
N HIS A 289 -9.36 -33.99 -37.60
CA HIS A 289 -9.07 -35.33 -37.05
C HIS A 289 -8.56 -35.21 -35.61
N GLY A 290 -9.09 -36.04 -34.69
CA GLY A 290 -8.65 -36.12 -33.29
C GLY A 290 -9.09 -34.94 -32.40
N TRP A 291 -10.18 -34.26 -32.76
CA TRP A 291 -10.77 -33.16 -31.98
C TRP A 291 -11.68 -33.64 -30.86
N ASP A 292 -12.11 -34.90 -30.93
CA ASP A 292 -13.03 -35.58 -30.02
C ASP A 292 -12.31 -36.24 -28.83
N ASP A 293 -10.98 -36.19 -28.80
CA ASP A 293 -10.17 -36.59 -27.65
C ASP A 293 -10.40 -35.63 -26.47
N SER A 294 -10.62 -36.16 -25.27
CA SER A 294 -10.94 -35.37 -24.07
C SER A 294 -9.84 -34.38 -23.69
N ASP A 295 -8.60 -34.65 -24.10
CA ASP A 295 -7.43 -33.80 -23.84
C ASP A 295 -7.09 -32.86 -25.02
N TYR A 296 -7.86 -32.89 -26.12
CA TYR A 296 -7.59 -32.04 -27.26
C TYR A 296 -7.93 -30.58 -26.95
N VAL A 297 -6.93 -29.70 -27.15
CA VAL A 297 -7.13 -28.25 -27.12
C VAL A 297 -6.54 -27.64 -28.39
N PRO A 298 -7.34 -26.95 -29.22
CA PRO A 298 -6.88 -26.31 -30.43
C PRO A 298 -5.87 -25.21 -30.12
N GLU A 299 -5.01 -24.91 -31.08
CA GLU A 299 -4.20 -23.70 -31.01
C GLU A 299 -5.11 -22.46 -31.09
N ALA A 300 -4.60 -21.32 -30.63
CA ALA A 300 -5.37 -20.09 -30.63
C ALA A 300 -4.49 -18.91 -31.02
N ILE A 301 -5.09 -17.97 -31.75
CA ILE A 301 -4.48 -16.69 -32.14
C ILE A 301 -5.41 -15.55 -31.70
N GLY A 302 -4.89 -14.31 -31.71
CA GLY A 302 -5.74 -13.12 -31.55
C GLY A 302 -5.25 -12.08 -30.55
N TRP A 303 -3.95 -12.01 -30.25
CA TRP A 303 -3.40 -10.88 -29.51
C TRP A 303 -3.51 -9.60 -30.34
N GLU A 304 -4.00 -8.53 -29.71
CA GLU A 304 -4.17 -7.25 -30.39
C GLU A 304 -2.81 -6.65 -30.79
N GLY A 305 -2.63 -6.36 -32.08
CA GLY A 305 -1.42 -5.74 -32.61
C GLY A 305 -0.35 -6.71 -33.12
N GLU A 306 -0.56 -8.03 -33.02
CA GLU A 306 0.27 -9.02 -33.73
C GLU A 306 -0.04 -9.00 -35.23
N LYS A 307 1.01 -8.99 -36.06
CA LYS A 307 0.90 -9.16 -37.52
C LYS A 307 1.25 -10.60 -37.89
N PRO A 308 0.48 -11.27 -38.77
CA PRO A 308 0.86 -12.59 -39.27
C PRO A 308 2.22 -12.53 -40.00
N GLY A 309 3.17 -13.36 -39.57
CA GLY A 309 4.46 -13.56 -40.28
C GLY A 309 5.69 -12.87 -39.69
N ASP A 310 5.56 -12.05 -38.64
CA ASP A 310 6.71 -11.52 -37.91
C ASP A 310 7.20 -12.59 -36.92
N GLY A 311 8.34 -13.22 -37.20
CA GLY A 311 8.94 -14.27 -36.36
C GLY A 311 9.38 -13.80 -34.97
N ARG A 312 9.09 -12.54 -34.60
CA ARG A 312 9.21 -11.99 -33.25
C ARG A 312 7.80 -11.81 -32.68
N LYS A 313 7.35 -12.75 -31.87
CA LYS A 313 6.18 -12.64 -30.99
C LYS A 313 6.43 -11.63 -29.86
N GLU A 314 6.82 -10.40 -30.19
CA GLU A 314 7.01 -9.35 -29.18
C GLU A 314 5.65 -8.79 -28.76
N LYS A 315 5.24 -9.19 -27.55
CA LYS A 315 4.05 -8.69 -26.85
C LYS A 315 4.07 -7.16 -26.77
N LYS A 316 3.23 -6.49 -27.57
CA LYS A 316 3.14 -5.03 -27.55
C LYS A 316 2.24 -4.56 -26.40
N LEU A 317 2.86 -4.17 -25.29
CA LEU A 317 2.16 -3.57 -24.16
C LEU A 317 1.69 -2.14 -24.49
N LYS A 318 0.44 -1.85 -24.16
CA LYS A 318 -0.12 -0.49 -24.19
C LYS A 318 0.06 0.15 -22.81
N GLU A 319 0.34 1.45 -22.77
CA GLU A 319 0.48 2.24 -21.55
C GLU A 319 -0.64 3.29 -21.46
N ILE A 320 -1.25 3.42 -20.28
CA ILE A 320 -2.23 4.45 -19.95
C ILE A 320 -1.77 5.20 -18.72
N ASN A 321 -1.85 6.53 -18.80
CA ASN A 321 -1.58 7.44 -17.69
C ASN A 321 -2.91 7.91 -17.07
N LEU A 322 -3.08 7.69 -15.76
CA LEU A 322 -4.27 8.02 -14.98
C LEU A 322 -4.20 9.40 -14.28
N GLU A 323 -3.29 10.28 -14.68
CA GLU A 323 -3.06 11.58 -14.05
C GLU A 323 -4.18 12.63 -14.28
N SER A 324 -5.43 12.23 -14.55
CA SER A 324 -6.56 13.14 -14.76
C SER A 324 -7.28 13.62 -13.48
N MET A 325 -6.93 13.09 -12.30
CA MET A 325 -7.49 13.52 -11.00
C MET A 325 -6.94 14.88 -10.53
N SER A 326 -7.67 15.61 -9.67
CA SER A 326 -7.14 16.84 -9.07
C SER A 326 -5.87 16.54 -8.25
N PRO A 327 -4.86 17.42 -8.27
CA PRO A 327 -3.58 17.17 -7.60
C PRO A 327 -3.71 16.89 -6.10
N GLU A 328 -4.65 17.53 -5.42
CA GLU A 328 -4.80 17.48 -3.96
C GLU A 328 -5.26 16.10 -3.48
N ARG A 329 -6.30 15.55 -4.13
CA ARG A 329 -6.81 14.20 -3.80
C ARG A 329 -5.79 13.12 -4.12
N ARG A 330 -5.03 13.31 -5.20
CA ARG A 330 -3.94 12.41 -5.59
C ARG A 330 -2.86 12.37 -4.52
N ASP A 331 -2.45 13.56 -4.05
CA ASP A 331 -1.40 13.67 -3.06
C ASP A 331 -1.81 12.99 -1.75
N GLU A 332 -3.05 13.20 -1.31
CA GLU A 332 -3.59 12.54 -0.11
C GLU A 332 -3.60 11.01 -0.27
N GLU A 333 -4.09 10.49 -1.40
CA GLU A 333 -4.08 9.05 -1.65
C GLU A 333 -2.66 8.47 -1.73
N GLN A 334 -1.71 9.18 -2.34
CA GLN A 334 -0.29 8.79 -2.38
C GLN A 334 0.37 8.82 -1.00
N GLN A 335 -0.02 9.74 -0.12
CA GLN A 335 0.46 9.80 1.27
C GLN A 335 -0.09 8.67 2.12
N LEU A 336 -1.27 8.13 1.82
CA LEU A 336 -1.90 7.02 2.54
C LEU A 336 -1.62 5.65 1.92
N MET A 337 -1.07 5.61 0.70
CA MET A 337 -0.85 4.38 -0.05
C MET A 337 -0.01 3.36 0.73
N HIS A 338 0.99 3.77 1.52
CA HIS A 338 1.77 2.84 2.32
C HIS A 338 0.92 2.10 3.36
N LEU A 339 -0.08 2.75 3.97
CA LEU A 339 -0.98 2.13 4.94
C LEU A 339 -1.91 1.10 4.28
N LYS A 340 -2.40 1.41 3.06
CA LYS A 340 -3.21 0.44 2.29
C LYS A 340 -2.38 -0.78 1.92
N LEU A 341 -1.14 -0.57 1.45
CA LEU A 341 -0.20 -1.64 1.14
C LEU A 341 0.20 -2.45 2.39
N MET A 342 0.28 -1.81 3.56
CA MET A 342 0.44 -2.50 4.85
C MET A 342 -0.75 -3.42 5.14
N GLY A 343 -1.97 -2.93 4.93
CA GLY A 343 -3.20 -3.71 5.11
C GLY A 343 -3.29 -4.98 4.24
N TRP A 344 -2.54 -5.06 3.14
CA TRP A 344 -2.49 -6.28 2.32
C TRP A 344 -1.75 -7.45 2.98
N ARG A 345 -0.80 -7.16 3.87
CA ARG A 345 0.10 -8.16 4.48
C ARG A 345 -0.18 -8.39 5.97
N HIS A 346 -1.04 -7.59 6.58
CA HIS A 346 -1.24 -7.57 8.03
C HIS A 346 -2.71 -7.30 8.38
N PHE A 347 -2.99 -6.74 9.57
CA PHE A 347 -4.36 -6.37 9.92
C PHE A 347 -4.89 -5.25 8.99
N PRO A 348 -6.19 -5.30 8.63
CA PRO A 348 -6.82 -4.23 7.85
C PRO A 348 -6.77 -2.90 8.60
N VAL A 349 -6.07 -1.92 8.03
CA VAL A 349 -5.99 -0.57 8.57
C VAL A 349 -7.24 0.21 8.16
N ASP A 350 -8.02 0.65 9.15
CA ASP A 350 -9.21 1.48 8.97
C ASP A 350 -8.80 2.96 8.86
N LEU A 351 -8.58 3.40 7.62
CA LEU A 351 -8.19 4.77 7.32
C LEU A 351 -9.30 5.78 7.63
N GLU A 352 -10.58 5.39 7.55
CA GLU A 352 -11.69 6.29 7.87
C GLU A 352 -11.71 6.60 9.37
N LYS A 353 -11.52 5.57 10.20
CA LYS A 353 -11.40 5.72 11.66
C LYS A 353 -10.20 6.58 12.05
N LEU A 354 -9.04 6.36 11.42
CA LEU A 354 -7.82 7.15 11.67
C LEU A 354 -7.97 8.60 11.21
N SER A 355 -8.55 8.86 10.05
CA SER A 355 -8.77 10.24 9.57
C SER A 355 -9.81 10.99 10.41
N GLY A 356 -10.82 10.27 10.92
CA GLY A 356 -11.91 10.83 11.73
C GLY A 356 -11.53 11.19 13.17
N ILE A 357 -10.56 10.49 13.76
CA ILE A 357 -10.16 10.59 15.18
C ILE A 357 -9.58 11.97 15.51
N ARG A 358 -9.91 12.51 16.69
CA ARG A 358 -9.33 13.74 17.23
C ARG A 358 -8.28 13.41 18.28
N CYS A 359 -7.03 13.76 17.99
CA CYS A 359 -5.90 13.55 18.90
C CYS A 359 -5.51 14.85 19.60
N LEU A 360 -5.56 14.85 20.93
CA LEU A 360 -5.03 15.92 21.77
C LEU A 360 -3.58 15.59 22.17
N LEU A 361 -2.64 16.45 21.80
CA LEU A 361 -1.23 16.36 22.16
C LEU A 361 -0.91 17.39 23.24
N LEU A 362 -0.63 16.90 24.45
CA LEU A 362 -0.24 17.73 25.58
C LEU A 362 1.29 17.79 25.65
N GLY A 363 1.85 18.85 25.07
CA GLY A 363 3.27 19.06 24.87
C GLY A 363 3.64 19.09 23.39
N ALA A 364 4.29 20.18 22.97
CA ALA A 364 4.90 20.41 21.66
C ALA A 364 6.44 20.41 21.75
N GLY A 365 6.99 19.67 22.72
CA GLY A 365 8.41 19.40 22.88
C GLY A 365 8.92 18.31 21.92
N THR A 366 10.07 17.71 22.26
CA THR A 366 10.71 16.64 21.46
C THR A 366 9.77 15.47 21.13
N LEU A 367 9.02 14.98 22.12
CA LEU A 367 8.03 13.92 21.92
C LEU A 367 6.81 14.41 21.10
N GLY A 368 6.33 15.62 21.38
CA GLY A 368 5.20 16.25 20.69
C GLY A 368 5.42 16.36 19.19
N CYS A 369 6.60 16.84 18.80
CA CYS A 369 6.98 16.96 17.39
C CYS A 369 7.08 15.60 16.68
N GLU A 370 7.62 14.57 17.33
CA GLU A 370 7.72 13.24 16.69
C GLU A 370 6.39 12.49 16.67
N VAL A 371 5.62 12.53 17.76
CA VAL A 371 4.30 11.88 17.82
C VAL A 371 3.34 12.50 16.80
N SER A 372 3.31 13.81 16.64
CA SER A 372 2.45 14.48 15.64
C SER A 372 2.75 14.04 14.22
N ARG A 373 4.05 13.94 13.86
CA ARG A 373 4.50 13.45 12.56
C ARG A 373 4.07 12.01 12.32
N LEU A 374 4.31 11.13 13.30
CA LEU A 374 3.97 9.71 13.20
C LEU A 374 2.46 9.47 13.13
N LEU A 375 1.65 10.27 13.83
CA LEU A 375 0.19 10.22 13.73
C LEU A 375 -0.27 10.55 12.29
N MET A 376 0.34 11.55 11.64
CA MET A 376 0.04 11.86 10.23
C MET A 376 0.45 10.73 9.30
N THR A 377 1.59 10.06 9.56
CA THR A 377 2.04 8.86 8.83
C THR A 377 1.01 7.73 8.94
N TRP A 378 0.36 7.60 10.09
CA TRP A 378 -0.74 6.66 10.35
C TRP A 378 -2.10 7.13 9.82
N GLY A 379 -2.17 8.28 9.14
CA GLY A 379 -3.40 8.75 8.51
C GLY A 379 -4.28 9.61 9.40
N VAL A 380 -3.84 9.98 10.61
CA VAL A 380 -4.55 10.94 11.45
C VAL A 380 -4.53 12.32 10.81
N ARG A 381 -5.68 13.01 10.86
CA ARG A 381 -5.85 14.34 10.25
C ARG A 381 -6.30 15.43 11.20
N LYS A 382 -6.77 15.13 12.41
CA LYS A 382 -7.25 16.14 13.36
C LYS A 382 -6.39 16.13 14.61
N LEU A 383 -5.56 17.16 14.77
CA LEU A 383 -4.66 17.33 15.89
C LEU A 383 -5.01 18.61 16.66
N THR A 384 -5.04 18.53 17.98
CA THR A 384 -5.04 19.69 18.85
C THR A 384 -3.77 19.66 19.68
N VAL A 385 -2.95 20.70 19.62
CA VAL A 385 -1.65 20.75 20.30
C VAL A 385 -1.67 21.83 21.38
N VAL A 386 -1.28 21.47 22.60
CA VAL A 386 -1.23 22.35 23.77
C VAL A 386 0.20 22.44 24.28
N ASP A 387 0.76 23.65 24.38
CA ASP A 387 2.08 23.91 24.97
C ASP A 387 2.18 25.36 25.43
N GLY A 388 2.73 25.62 26.62
CA GLY A 388 2.91 26.98 27.16
C GLY A 388 4.24 27.64 26.77
N GLY A 389 5.20 26.86 26.29
CA GLY A 389 6.57 27.28 26.02
C GLY A 389 6.76 28.01 24.69
N HIS A 390 7.94 28.61 24.55
CA HIS A 390 8.43 29.23 23.31
C HIS A 390 9.60 28.43 22.76
N VAL A 391 9.80 28.49 21.44
CA VAL A 391 10.95 27.86 20.79
C VAL A 391 12.22 28.60 21.20
N SER A 392 13.23 27.84 21.62
CA SER A 392 14.56 28.33 21.99
C SER A 392 15.65 27.64 21.16
N MET A 393 16.86 28.19 21.10
CA MET A 393 17.95 27.59 20.31
C MET A 393 18.25 26.11 20.66
N PRO A 394 18.24 25.67 21.94
CA PRO A 394 18.36 24.25 22.25
C PRO A 394 17.24 23.36 21.67
N ASP A 395 16.05 23.94 21.46
CA ASP A 395 14.90 23.22 20.88
C ASP A 395 15.11 22.96 19.40
N VAL A 396 15.70 23.88 18.64
CA VAL A 396 15.97 23.71 17.20
C VAL A 396 16.83 22.46 16.95
N LEU A 397 17.80 22.20 17.84
CA LEU A 397 18.63 21.00 17.75
C LEU A 397 17.82 19.75 18.09
N LYS A 398 17.14 19.72 19.25
CA LYS A 398 16.51 18.49 19.78
C LYS A 398 15.15 18.17 19.17
N GLN A 399 14.38 19.16 18.77
CA GLN A 399 12.96 19.03 18.43
C GLN A 399 12.74 19.03 16.92
N SER A 400 12.13 17.98 16.41
CA SER A 400 12.21 17.56 15.00
C SER A 400 11.61 18.48 13.95
N LEU A 401 10.85 19.49 14.37
CA LEU A 401 10.09 20.35 13.47
C LEU A 401 10.65 21.77 13.43
N TYR A 402 11.25 22.27 14.50
CA TYR A 402 11.66 23.68 14.58
C TYR A 402 12.95 23.96 13.82
N ILE A 403 13.03 25.18 13.30
CA ILE A 403 14.19 25.78 12.63
C ILE A 403 14.62 27.05 13.35
N ASP A 404 15.79 27.60 12.99
CA ASP A 404 16.35 28.81 13.62
C ASP A 404 15.35 29.99 13.59
N ASP A 405 14.58 30.12 12.50
CA ASP A 405 13.58 31.19 12.31
C ASP A 405 12.38 31.11 13.27
N ASP A 406 12.14 29.95 13.91
CA ASP A 406 11.04 29.78 14.85
C ASP A 406 11.37 30.30 16.26
N CYS A 407 12.64 30.65 16.54
CA CYS A 407 13.05 31.08 17.88
C CYS A 407 12.23 32.28 18.38
N GLY A 408 11.69 32.15 19.60
CA GLY A 408 10.81 33.14 20.22
C GLY A 408 9.33 33.00 19.84
N VAL A 409 8.97 32.15 18.88
CA VAL A 409 7.57 31.83 18.56
C VAL A 409 7.02 30.83 19.61
N PRO A 410 5.76 30.94 20.04
CA PRO A 410 5.12 29.92 20.86
C PRO A 410 5.18 28.54 20.19
N ARG A 411 5.61 27.51 20.93
CA ARG A 411 5.79 26.15 20.38
C ARG A 411 4.51 25.59 19.77
N ALA A 412 3.39 25.79 20.46
CA ALA A 412 2.06 25.40 19.97
C ALA A 412 1.74 26.02 18.60
N THR A 413 2.16 27.26 18.34
CA THR A 413 1.93 27.92 17.04
C THR A 413 2.96 27.50 15.99
N ALA A 414 4.24 27.42 16.35
CA ALA A 414 5.33 27.06 15.45
C ALA A 414 5.15 25.67 14.83
N ILE A 415 4.63 24.70 15.60
CA ILE A 415 4.44 23.33 15.10
C ILE A 415 3.45 23.26 13.91
N VAL A 416 2.47 24.17 13.82
CA VAL A 416 1.37 24.12 12.84
C VAL A 416 1.88 24.27 11.41
N SER A 417 2.76 25.25 11.16
CA SER A 417 3.31 25.50 9.83
C SER A 417 4.05 24.28 9.31
N HIS A 418 4.94 23.71 10.13
CA HIS A 418 5.77 22.56 9.78
C HIS A 418 4.99 21.27 9.52
N LEU A 419 3.85 21.07 10.20
CA LEU A 419 2.95 19.94 9.92
C LEU A 419 2.18 20.16 8.61
N LYS A 420 1.67 21.36 8.35
CA LYS A 420 0.94 21.69 7.12
C LYS A 420 1.83 21.66 5.87
N GLU A 421 3.11 22.02 5.99
CA GLU A 421 4.08 21.90 4.90
C GLU A 421 4.34 20.45 4.47
N ARG A 422 4.07 19.47 5.36
CA ARG A 422 4.22 18.03 5.10
C ARG A 422 2.93 17.37 4.64
N CYS A 423 1.82 17.65 5.32
CA CYS A 423 0.49 17.19 4.93
C CYS A 423 -0.48 18.38 4.94
N PRO A 424 -0.76 19.00 3.78
CA PRO A 424 -1.72 20.10 3.72
C PRO A 424 -3.14 19.74 4.19
N ALA A 425 -3.48 18.45 4.17
CA ALA A 425 -4.79 17.94 4.61
C ALA A 425 -4.93 17.83 6.14
N VAL A 426 -3.87 18.05 6.91
CA VAL A 426 -3.93 18.01 8.38
C VAL A 426 -4.60 19.27 8.94
N ASP A 427 -5.62 19.07 9.76
CA ASP A 427 -6.24 20.08 10.58
C ASP A 427 -5.55 20.11 11.95
N VAL A 428 -4.96 21.26 12.28
CA VAL A 428 -4.18 21.45 13.51
C VAL A 428 -4.68 22.68 14.23
N GLU A 429 -5.26 22.47 15.41
CA GLU A 429 -5.58 23.53 16.36
C GLU A 429 -4.42 23.68 17.35
N ALA A 430 -3.96 24.91 17.54
CA ALA A 430 -2.83 25.23 18.41
C ALA A 430 -3.28 26.10 19.58
N ILE A 431 -2.95 25.67 20.79
CA ILE A 431 -3.36 26.33 22.02
C ILE A 431 -2.14 26.59 22.88
N GLN A 432 -1.77 27.86 23.01
CA GLN A 432 -0.77 28.28 23.96
C GLN A 432 -1.39 28.34 25.36
N MET A 433 -1.01 27.41 26.24
CA MET A 433 -1.56 27.27 27.59
C MET A 433 -0.62 26.42 28.45
N GLU A 434 -0.42 26.83 29.70
CA GLU A 434 0.26 26.00 30.71
C GLU A 434 -0.69 24.94 31.25
N ILE A 435 -0.19 23.73 31.48
CA ILE A 435 -1.02 22.64 32.02
C ILE A 435 -1.04 22.75 33.55
N PRO A 436 -2.22 22.90 34.18
CA PRO A 436 -2.31 22.98 35.63
C PRO A 436 -1.74 21.74 36.30
N ALA A 437 -0.81 21.94 37.24
CA ALA A 437 -0.06 20.87 37.89
C ALA A 437 -0.06 21.05 39.42
N PRO A 438 -0.15 19.97 40.20
CA PRO A 438 -0.05 20.03 41.65
C PRO A 438 1.27 20.60 42.15
N GLY A 439 1.23 21.48 43.15
CA GLY A 439 2.43 22.05 43.79
C GLY A 439 3.04 23.26 43.07
N ASN A 440 2.53 23.65 41.90
CA ASN A 440 2.95 24.87 41.21
C ASN A 440 2.20 26.11 41.76
N PRO A 441 2.84 27.30 41.78
CA PRO A 441 2.17 28.53 42.22
C PRO A 441 0.98 28.83 41.31
N VAL A 442 -0.19 29.05 41.90
CA VAL A 442 -1.41 29.36 41.15
C VAL A 442 -1.33 30.76 40.56
N SER A 443 -1.31 30.86 39.23
CA SER A 443 -1.53 32.12 38.51
C SER A 443 -3.04 32.47 38.52
N PRO A 444 -3.42 33.75 38.28
CA PRO A 444 -4.82 34.14 38.20
C PRO A 444 -5.62 33.43 37.11
N SER A 445 -4.96 32.88 36.07
CA SER A 445 -5.60 32.22 34.92
C SER A 445 -5.81 30.71 35.10
N VAL A 446 -5.31 30.10 36.18
CA VAL A 446 -5.32 28.63 36.33
C VAL A 446 -6.72 28.03 36.26
N LEU A 447 -7.75 28.75 36.72
CA LEU A 447 -9.13 28.26 36.64
C LEU A 447 -9.61 28.20 35.17
N ASP A 448 -9.35 29.24 34.39
CA ASP A 448 -9.68 29.29 32.96
C ASP A 448 -8.92 28.20 32.19
N ASP A 449 -7.64 27.99 32.52
CA ASP A 449 -6.81 26.94 31.94
C ASP A 449 -7.35 25.54 32.31
N CYS A 450 -7.86 25.37 33.54
CA CYS A 450 -8.53 24.14 33.96
C CYS A 450 -9.82 23.86 33.16
N GLU A 451 -10.69 24.85 33.03
CA GLU A 451 -11.94 24.76 32.26
C GLU A 451 -11.68 24.46 30.79
N ARG A 452 -10.67 25.12 30.23
CA ARG A 452 -10.24 24.92 28.85
C ARG A 452 -9.73 23.51 28.63
N LEU A 453 -8.83 23.02 29.50
CA LEU A 453 -8.32 21.64 29.40
C LEU A 453 -9.43 20.60 29.54
N GLN A 454 -10.40 20.80 30.45
CA GLN A 454 -11.57 19.92 30.57
C GLN A 454 -12.36 19.86 29.26
N THR A 455 -12.59 21.01 28.62
CA THR A 455 -13.29 21.09 27.32
C THR A 455 -12.52 20.38 26.22
N LEU A 456 -11.20 20.53 26.18
CA LEU A 456 -10.33 19.89 25.18
C LEU A 456 -10.33 18.36 25.34
N VAL A 457 -10.21 17.84 26.56
CA VAL A 457 -10.26 16.39 26.81
C VAL A 457 -11.63 15.82 26.45
N ALA A 458 -12.72 16.50 26.83
CA ALA A 458 -14.08 16.04 26.52
C ALA A 458 -14.35 15.99 25.00
N SER A 459 -13.86 16.97 24.25
CA SER A 459 -14.01 17.06 22.79
C SER A 459 -13.04 16.21 21.98
N SER A 460 -12.02 15.62 22.61
CA SER A 460 -11.03 14.75 21.96
C SER A 460 -11.40 13.27 22.09
N ASP A 461 -10.85 12.42 21.22
CA ASP A 461 -11.09 10.97 21.27
C ASP A 461 -9.91 10.22 21.93
N VAL A 462 -8.69 10.72 21.75
CA VAL A 462 -7.46 10.22 22.37
C VAL A 462 -6.59 11.38 22.87
N VAL A 463 -5.90 11.18 24.00
CA VAL A 463 -5.01 12.16 24.62
C VAL A 463 -3.61 11.57 24.79
N PHE A 464 -2.60 12.26 24.25
CA PHE A 464 -1.19 11.94 24.45
C PHE A 464 -0.59 12.88 25.50
N LEU A 465 -0.06 12.29 26.58
CA LEU A 465 0.58 13.00 27.68
C LEU A 465 2.10 13.02 27.42
N LEU A 466 2.56 14.09 26.78
CA LEU A 466 3.93 14.26 26.25
C LEU A 466 4.71 15.37 26.98
N THR A 467 4.22 15.80 28.14
CA THR A 467 4.79 16.88 28.94
C THR A 467 6.18 16.52 29.49
N ASP A 468 6.95 17.51 29.89
CA ASP A 468 8.28 17.35 30.47
C ASP A 468 8.22 16.91 31.95
N THR A 469 7.28 17.44 32.72
CA THR A 469 7.16 17.21 34.17
C THR A 469 6.17 16.09 34.51
N TRP A 470 6.42 15.38 35.61
CA TRP A 470 5.53 14.30 36.05
C TRP A 470 4.19 14.86 36.56
N GLU A 471 4.24 16.00 37.23
CA GLU A 471 3.14 16.69 37.89
C GLU A 471 2.09 17.18 36.89
N SER A 472 2.51 17.73 35.76
CA SER A 472 1.62 18.20 34.69
C SER A 472 0.78 17.09 34.06
N ARG A 473 1.14 15.81 34.26
CA ARG A 473 0.37 14.67 33.78
C ARG A 473 -0.84 14.36 34.66
N TRP A 474 -0.89 14.86 35.90
CA TRP A 474 -1.92 14.48 36.88
C TRP A 474 -3.33 14.88 36.44
N PHE A 475 -3.55 16.15 36.15
CA PHE A 475 -4.88 16.65 35.83
C PHE A 475 -5.43 16.08 34.50
N PRO A 476 -4.64 16.01 33.40
CA PRO A 476 -5.06 15.27 32.21
C PRO A 476 -5.43 13.80 32.47
N THR A 477 -4.67 13.11 33.33
CA THR A 477 -4.95 11.71 33.69
C THR A 477 -6.29 11.58 34.41
N LEU A 478 -6.57 12.47 35.36
CA LEU A 478 -7.86 12.55 36.06
C LEU A 478 -9.01 12.72 35.07
N LEU A 479 -8.89 13.68 34.16
CA LEU A 479 -9.91 13.99 33.16
C LEU A 479 -10.15 12.81 32.22
N CYS A 480 -9.09 12.19 31.69
CA CYS A 480 -9.22 11.03 30.80
C CYS A 480 -9.89 9.84 31.49
N ALA A 481 -9.55 9.58 32.76
CA ALA A 481 -10.19 8.54 33.55
C ALA A 481 -11.66 8.88 33.86
N ASN A 482 -12.01 10.15 34.07
CA ASN A 482 -13.40 10.55 34.29
C ASN A 482 -14.26 10.37 33.03
N GLU A 483 -13.75 10.81 31.89
CA GLU A 483 -14.44 10.84 30.59
C GLU A 483 -14.30 9.53 29.78
N ASN A 484 -13.58 8.53 30.31
CA ASN A 484 -13.22 7.29 29.61
C ASN A 484 -12.54 7.51 28.25
N LYS A 485 -11.60 8.47 28.18
CA LYS A 485 -10.81 8.75 26.97
C LYS A 485 -9.59 7.85 26.92
N MET A 486 -9.20 7.43 25.70
CA MET A 486 -7.92 6.74 25.53
C MET A 486 -6.79 7.70 25.88
N ALA A 487 -5.93 7.30 26.81
CA ALA A 487 -4.78 8.11 27.22
C ALA A 487 -3.49 7.32 27.06
N ILE A 488 -2.47 7.95 26.47
CA ILE A 488 -1.14 7.37 26.26
C ILE A 488 -0.11 8.29 26.89
N THR A 489 0.65 7.76 27.83
CA THR A 489 1.80 8.46 28.43
C THR A 489 3.07 8.00 27.77
N ALA A 490 3.84 8.97 27.28
CA ALA A 490 5.21 8.80 26.86
C ALA A 490 6.11 9.67 27.74
N ALA A 491 7.19 9.09 28.25
CA ALA A 491 8.13 9.78 29.11
C ALA A 491 9.57 9.31 28.83
N LEU A 492 10.49 10.26 28.89
CA LEU A 492 11.93 10.07 28.69
C LEU A 492 12.65 10.25 30.02
N GLY A 493 13.49 9.30 30.37
CA GLY A 493 14.57 9.47 31.35
C GLY A 493 15.89 9.79 30.63
N HIS A 494 17.00 9.79 31.37
CA HIS A 494 18.33 10.02 30.79
C HIS A 494 18.69 8.97 29.73
N ASP A 495 18.62 7.68 30.09
CA ASP A 495 18.98 6.54 29.25
C ASP A 495 17.87 5.47 29.15
N SER A 496 16.71 5.76 29.73
CA SER A 496 15.55 4.88 29.82
C SER A 496 14.26 5.61 29.46
N TYR A 497 13.17 4.85 29.26
CA TYR A 497 11.89 5.41 28.87
C TYR A 497 10.69 4.62 29.40
N LEU A 498 9.52 5.26 29.37
CA LEU A 498 8.21 4.65 29.62
C LEU A 498 7.24 5.02 28.50
N VAL A 499 6.59 4.01 27.93
CA VAL A 499 5.39 4.18 27.12
C VAL A 499 4.29 3.33 27.73
N MET A 500 3.13 3.92 28.01
CA MET A 500 2.00 3.16 28.52
C MET A 500 0.66 3.74 28.07
N ARG A 501 -0.33 2.86 27.95
CA ARG A 501 -1.74 3.24 27.83
C ARG A 501 -2.40 3.20 29.19
N HIS A 502 -3.40 4.04 29.43
CA HIS A 502 -4.16 4.02 30.67
C HIS A 502 -5.34 3.04 30.53
N GLY A 503 -5.74 2.42 31.64
CA GLY A 503 -6.98 1.65 31.66
C GLY A 503 -8.21 2.56 31.65
N ALA A 504 -9.35 1.97 31.28
CA ALA A 504 -10.64 2.63 31.38
C ALA A 504 -10.89 3.15 32.81
N GLY A 505 -11.65 4.24 32.92
CA GLY A 505 -12.15 4.74 34.19
C GLY A 505 -13.16 3.81 34.85
N PRO A 506 -13.50 4.06 36.12
CA PRO A 506 -14.60 3.36 36.78
C PRO A 506 -15.91 3.73 36.09
N GLY A 507 -16.60 2.71 35.57
CA GLY A 507 -17.84 2.89 34.83
C GLY A 507 -18.91 3.55 35.70
N THR A 508 -19.54 4.61 35.19
CA THR A 508 -20.82 5.10 35.69
C THR A 508 -21.92 4.23 35.09
N ARG A 509 -22.31 3.14 35.76
CA ARG A 509 -23.67 2.66 35.54
C ARG A 509 -24.58 3.76 36.09
N ILE A 510 -25.38 4.39 35.25
CA ILE A 510 -26.47 5.26 35.69
C ILE A 510 -27.48 4.35 36.38
N GLY A 511 -27.24 4.07 37.66
CA GLY A 511 -28.20 3.60 38.64
C GLY A 511 -28.53 4.77 39.57
N ASN A 512 -29.67 4.68 40.25
CA ASN A 512 -30.13 5.72 41.17
C ASN A 512 -29.06 6.08 42.22
N MET A 513 -29.20 7.25 42.83
CA MET A 513 -28.28 7.78 43.86
C MET A 513 -28.02 6.81 45.04
N ASP A 514 -28.92 5.85 45.27
CA ASP A 514 -28.80 4.78 46.26
C ASP A 514 -27.81 3.66 45.84
N ASP A 515 -27.62 3.39 44.54
CA ASP A 515 -26.64 2.42 44.03
C ASP A 515 -25.20 2.94 44.16
N VAL A 516 -25.02 4.26 44.10
CA VAL A 516 -23.72 4.93 44.31
C VAL A 516 -23.24 4.75 45.76
N ILE A 517 -24.15 4.80 46.74
CA ILE A 517 -23.83 4.56 48.16
C ILE A 517 -23.48 3.08 48.40
N ALA A 518 -24.15 2.14 47.73
CA ALA A 518 -23.82 0.72 47.78
C ALA A 518 -22.47 0.40 47.09
N GLN A 519 -22.09 1.13 46.05
CA GLN A 519 -20.77 1.02 45.39
C GLN A 519 -19.64 1.72 46.16
N ILE A 520 -19.92 2.79 46.91
CA ILE A 520 -18.93 3.40 47.82
C ILE A 520 -18.45 2.40 48.89
N GLN A 521 -19.27 1.38 49.22
CA GLN A 521 -18.86 0.28 50.10
C GLN A 521 -18.04 -0.82 49.39
N ASN A 522 -18.06 -0.87 48.05
CA ASN A 522 -17.26 -1.79 47.24
C ASN A 522 -16.32 -1.00 46.31
N LEU A 523 -15.10 -0.74 46.80
CA LEU A 523 -13.96 -0.16 46.08
C LEU A 523 -13.53 -1.01 44.87
N SER A 524 -14.39 -1.13 43.86
CA SER A 524 -14.21 -2.01 42.72
C SER A 524 -13.15 -1.46 41.76
N THR A 525 -12.12 -2.27 41.52
CA THR A 525 -11.07 -2.04 40.53
C THR A 525 -11.42 -2.64 39.16
N GLU A 526 -12.68 -3.03 38.97
CA GLU A 526 -13.18 -3.66 37.75
C GLU A 526 -13.73 -2.64 36.74
N ASP A 527 -13.71 -3.00 35.46
CA ASP A 527 -14.24 -2.21 34.36
C ASP A 527 -15.73 -2.49 34.12
N ALA A 528 -16.32 -1.87 33.10
CA ALA A 528 -17.73 -2.07 32.75
C ALA A 528 -18.07 -3.55 32.39
N LEU A 529 -17.06 -4.36 32.08
CA LEU A 529 -17.15 -5.77 31.71
C LEU A 529 -16.87 -6.71 32.90
N GLY A 530 -16.61 -6.19 34.11
CA GLY A 530 -16.28 -6.98 35.29
C GLY A 530 -14.85 -7.54 35.29
N ARG A 531 -13.95 -6.97 34.48
CA ARG A 531 -12.52 -7.35 34.43
C ARG A 531 -11.68 -6.35 35.20
N GLN A 532 -10.55 -6.80 35.76
CA GLN A 532 -9.62 -5.91 36.44
C GLN A 532 -9.12 -4.80 35.50
N ARG A 533 -9.35 -3.53 35.85
CA ARG A 533 -8.90 -2.38 35.07
C ARG A 533 -7.37 -2.26 35.11
N LEU A 534 -6.81 -1.90 33.97
CA LEU A 534 -5.42 -1.45 33.91
C LEU A 534 -5.23 -0.13 34.67
N GLY A 535 -4.06 0.05 35.28
CA GLY A 535 -3.71 1.26 36.00
C GLY A 535 -3.44 2.46 35.09
N CYS A 536 -3.46 3.66 35.66
CA CYS A 536 -2.89 4.84 35.02
C CYS A 536 -1.41 5.00 35.41
N CYS A 537 -0.74 6.04 34.89
CA CYS A 537 0.67 6.30 35.19
C CYS A 537 0.95 6.57 36.68
N PHE A 538 -0.05 6.94 37.49
CA PHE A 538 0.04 7.18 38.94
C PHE A 538 -0.35 5.96 39.81
N CYS A 539 -0.68 4.79 39.25
CA CYS A 539 -1.04 3.61 40.06
C CYS A 539 0.17 2.89 40.68
N ASN A 540 1.34 3.03 40.08
CA ASN A 540 2.60 2.44 40.54
C ASN A 540 3.65 3.53 40.74
N ASP A 541 4.68 3.26 41.54
CA ASP A 541 5.79 4.19 41.76
C ASP A 541 6.78 4.19 40.58
N THR A 542 6.29 4.69 39.45
CA THR A 542 7.06 5.01 38.24
C THR A 542 7.89 6.26 38.41
N THR A 543 7.62 7.08 39.45
CA THR A 543 8.33 8.33 39.71
C THR A 543 9.83 8.11 39.96
N SER A 544 10.18 6.96 40.54
CA SER A 544 11.56 6.51 40.74
C SER A 544 12.39 6.36 39.46
N LEU A 545 11.76 6.20 38.29
CA LEU A 545 12.44 6.19 36.98
C LEU A 545 12.83 7.60 36.51
N PHE A 546 12.18 8.64 37.06
CA PHE A 546 12.26 10.02 36.57
C PHE A 546 12.82 11.00 37.61
N ASN A 547 12.77 10.65 38.90
CA ASN A 547 13.33 11.45 40.00
C ASN A 547 14.86 11.31 40.12
N SER A 548 15.58 11.67 39.06
CA SER A 548 16.90 12.27 39.19
C SER A 548 16.74 13.77 39.00
N VAL A 549 16.37 14.46 40.09
CA VAL A 549 16.30 15.94 40.15
C VAL A 549 17.72 16.48 40.02
N SER A 550 18.16 16.60 38.78
CA SER A 550 19.09 17.61 38.32
C SER A 550 18.46 18.20 37.06
N ASP A 551 18.26 19.51 37.05
CA ASP A 551 17.63 20.33 36.00
C ASP A 551 18.24 20.19 34.57
N GLU A 552 19.11 19.22 34.34
CA GLU A 552 19.86 18.98 33.11
C GLU A 552 19.77 17.52 32.64
N THR A 553 18.62 16.85 32.81
CA THR A 553 18.48 15.46 32.33
C THR A 553 18.32 15.43 30.80
N VAL A 554 19.44 15.49 30.08
CA VAL A 554 19.46 15.36 28.61
C VAL A 554 19.25 13.89 28.26
N ALA A 555 18.04 13.56 27.81
CA ALA A 555 17.75 12.23 27.26
C ALA A 555 18.63 11.93 26.05
N LEU A 556 19.07 10.68 25.90
CA LEU A 556 19.78 10.22 24.70
C LEU A 556 18.92 10.49 23.44
N PRO A 557 19.46 11.17 22.40
CA PRO A 557 18.67 11.60 21.24
C PRO A 557 17.83 10.50 20.57
N GLY A 558 18.38 9.28 20.47
CA GLY A 558 17.69 8.14 19.86
C GLY A 558 16.46 7.63 20.63
N LEU A 559 16.31 7.98 21.92
CA LEU A 559 15.15 7.55 22.70
C LEU A 559 13.86 8.17 22.19
N THR A 560 13.90 9.39 21.68
CA THR A 560 12.72 10.08 21.15
C THR A 560 12.04 9.26 20.06
N SER A 561 12.79 8.80 19.07
CA SER A 561 12.24 8.01 17.95
C SER A 561 11.66 6.68 18.43
N ILE A 562 12.32 6.02 19.38
CA ILE A 562 11.85 4.75 19.97
C ILE A 562 10.52 4.98 20.71
N VAL A 563 10.48 5.98 21.58
CA VAL A 563 9.34 6.25 22.46
C VAL A 563 8.13 6.73 21.65
N SER A 564 8.32 7.69 20.75
CA SER A 564 7.24 8.20 19.89
C SER A 564 6.70 7.11 18.98
N GLY A 565 7.59 6.29 18.37
CA GLY A 565 7.20 5.12 17.59
C GLY A 565 6.35 4.15 18.40
N LYS A 566 6.81 3.73 19.59
CA LYS A 566 6.07 2.81 20.46
C LYS A 566 4.73 3.39 20.93
N ALA A 567 4.65 4.69 21.20
CA ALA A 567 3.41 5.34 21.63
C ALA A 567 2.36 5.35 20.51
N VAL A 568 2.75 5.70 19.29
CA VAL A 568 1.84 5.78 18.13
C VAL A 568 1.44 4.39 17.65
N GLU A 569 2.35 3.42 17.66
CA GLU A 569 2.02 2.01 17.37
C GLU A 569 1.02 1.43 18.37
N LEU A 570 1.22 1.71 19.67
CA LEU A 570 0.29 1.28 20.72
C LEU A 570 -1.10 1.90 20.48
N PHE A 571 -1.15 3.20 20.18
CA PHE A 571 -2.39 3.89 19.79
C PHE A 571 -3.08 3.23 18.60
N ALA A 572 -2.37 3.04 17.49
CA ALA A 572 -2.94 2.53 16.26
C ALA A 572 -3.55 1.14 16.50
N ARG A 573 -2.86 0.26 17.23
CA ARG A 573 -3.38 -1.07 17.58
C ARG A 573 -4.57 -1.01 18.53
N MET A 574 -4.52 -0.18 19.56
CA MET A 574 -5.67 0.02 20.46
C MET A 574 -6.91 0.48 19.70
N LEU A 575 -6.74 1.39 18.75
CA LEU A 575 -7.85 1.92 17.96
C LEU A 575 -8.51 0.83 17.11
N HIS A 576 -7.74 -0.11 16.58
CA HIS A 576 -8.26 -1.22 15.76
C HIS A 576 -8.71 -2.43 16.61
N HIS A 577 -8.36 -2.48 17.89
CA HIS A 577 -8.80 -3.55 18.77
C HIS A 577 -10.33 -3.44 19.02
N PRO A 578 -11.09 -4.54 18.93
CA PRO A 578 -12.54 -4.52 19.13
C PRO A 578 -12.99 -3.96 20.49
N GLU A 579 -12.20 -4.22 21.54
CA GLU A 579 -12.48 -3.73 22.91
C GLU A 579 -11.88 -2.33 23.19
N GLY A 580 -11.10 -1.74 22.28
CA GLY A 580 -10.55 -0.39 22.43
C GLY A 580 -9.81 -0.15 23.76
N ILE A 581 -10.29 0.82 24.55
CA ILE A 581 -9.74 1.16 25.88
C ILE A 581 -9.86 0.02 26.91
N HIS A 582 -10.80 -0.91 26.71
CA HIS A 582 -11.04 -2.05 27.59
C HIS A 582 -10.18 -3.27 27.25
N ALA A 583 -9.37 -3.20 26.18
CA ALA A 583 -8.52 -4.31 25.77
C ALA A 583 -7.54 -4.73 26.88
N PRO A 584 -7.39 -6.05 27.14
CA PRO A 584 -6.48 -6.57 28.17
C PRO A 584 -5.03 -6.21 27.85
N GLY A 585 -4.17 -6.15 28.87
CA GLY A 585 -2.74 -5.93 28.70
C GLY A 585 -2.02 -7.23 28.35
N ASP A 586 -1.21 -7.21 27.29
CA ASP A 586 -0.38 -8.35 26.93
C ASP A 586 1.05 -8.23 27.49
N MET A 587 1.72 -9.37 27.66
CA MET A 587 3.14 -9.45 28.04
C MET A 587 3.93 -10.14 26.94
N ALA A 588 5.23 -9.82 26.85
CA ALA A 588 6.15 -10.52 25.96
C ALA A 588 6.13 -12.04 26.23
N GLY A 589 5.97 -12.84 25.17
CA GLY A 589 5.89 -14.30 25.25
C GLY A 589 4.49 -14.88 25.44
N MET A 590 3.44 -14.06 25.45
CA MET A 590 2.05 -14.54 25.36
C MET A 590 1.69 -14.82 23.89
N ASP A 591 1.07 -15.98 23.63
CA ASP A 591 0.48 -16.29 22.32
C ASP A 591 -0.87 -15.56 22.22
N THR A 592 -0.90 -14.48 21.44
CA THR A 592 -2.15 -13.76 21.15
C THR A 592 -2.67 -14.18 19.78
N GLU A 593 -3.92 -14.65 19.70
CA GLU A 593 -4.57 -15.02 18.43
C GLU A 593 -4.93 -13.79 17.56
N HIS A 594 -4.70 -12.57 18.05
CA HIS A 594 -5.06 -11.34 17.35
C HIS A 594 -4.04 -10.96 16.26
N GLN A 595 -4.53 -10.64 15.06
CA GLN A 595 -3.72 -10.16 13.92
C GLN A 595 -3.01 -8.82 14.16
N LEU A 596 -3.30 -8.15 15.29
CA LEU A 596 -2.72 -6.87 15.71
C LEU A 596 -1.37 -7.02 16.43
N GLY A 597 -0.96 -8.26 16.76
CA GLY A 597 0.16 -8.54 17.65
C GLY A 597 -0.10 -8.13 19.10
N LEU A 598 0.95 -8.12 19.93
CA LEU A 598 0.85 -7.79 21.35
C LEU A 598 0.37 -6.36 21.59
N LEU A 599 -0.53 -6.19 22.56
CA LEU A 599 -1.08 -4.92 23.05
C LEU A 599 -0.71 -4.67 24.53
N PRO A 600 0.57 -4.35 24.81
CA PRO A 600 1.06 -4.21 26.18
C PRO A 600 0.37 -3.06 26.93
N HIS A 601 0.32 -3.18 28.26
CA HIS A 601 -0.08 -2.08 29.13
C HIS A 601 1.06 -1.06 29.25
N GLN A 602 2.23 -1.48 29.73
CA GLN A 602 3.43 -0.63 29.86
C GLN A 602 4.62 -1.26 29.14
N MET A 603 5.43 -0.41 28.51
CA MET A 603 6.71 -0.74 27.91
C MET A 603 7.79 0.14 28.56
N ARG A 604 8.83 -0.51 29.10
CA ARG A 604 9.99 0.15 29.71
C ARG A 604 11.26 -0.38 29.07
N GLY A 605 12.18 0.49 28.72
CA GLY A 605 13.45 0.04 28.15
C GLY A 605 14.61 0.99 28.43
N SER A 606 15.83 0.50 28.22
CA SER A 606 17.04 1.30 28.26
C SER A 606 17.89 1.04 27.02
N LEU A 607 18.33 2.13 26.38
CA LEU A 607 19.09 2.04 25.14
C LEU A 607 20.51 1.47 25.36
N PRO A 608 21.29 1.92 26.37
CA PRO A 608 22.60 1.34 26.66
C PRO A 608 22.58 -0.14 27.08
N ARG A 609 21.51 -0.59 27.74
CA ARG A 609 21.35 -1.98 28.18
C ARG A 609 20.71 -2.88 27.12
N CYS A 610 20.14 -2.28 26.08
CA CYS A 610 19.39 -2.97 25.04
C CYS A 610 18.27 -3.88 25.59
N ASP A 611 17.62 -3.46 26.69
CA ASP A 611 16.52 -4.19 27.32
C ASP A 611 15.16 -3.51 27.05
N LEU A 612 14.13 -4.34 26.82
CA LEU A 612 12.72 -3.94 26.77
C LEU A 612 11.92 -4.90 27.66
N SER A 613 11.17 -4.35 28.61
CA SER A 613 10.24 -5.08 29.46
C SER A 613 8.82 -4.58 29.26
N THR A 614 7.88 -5.52 29.17
CA THR A 614 6.44 -5.25 29.25
C THR A 614 5.98 -5.45 30.69
N VAL A 615 5.14 -4.57 31.22
CA VAL A 615 4.61 -4.68 32.59
C VAL A 615 3.11 -4.41 32.58
N ILE A 616 2.34 -5.25 33.26
CA ILE A 616 0.93 -5.00 33.57
C ILE A 616 0.81 -4.49 34.99
N SER A 617 0.33 -3.25 35.14
CA SER A 617 -0.14 -2.69 36.40
C SER A 617 -1.67 -2.64 36.41
N ASN A 618 -2.28 -3.02 37.52
CA ASN A 618 -3.73 -2.88 37.69
C ASN A 618 -4.05 -1.56 38.39
N SER A 619 -5.29 -1.10 38.20
CA SER A 619 -5.80 0.07 38.93
C SER A 619 -5.77 -0.18 40.45
N SER A 620 -5.51 0.88 41.21
CA SER A 620 -5.37 0.83 42.67
C SER A 620 -6.36 1.78 43.32
N ASN A 621 -6.96 1.33 44.43
CA ASN A 621 -7.85 2.13 45.26
C ASN A 621 -7.14 3.33 45.90
N ASN A 622 -5.82 3.25 46.04
CA ASN A 622 -5.01 4.30 46.64
C ASN A 622 -4.42 5.25 45.58
N CYS A 623 -4.74 5.09 44.29
CA CYS A 623 -4.19 5.95 43.25
C CYS A 623 -4.65 7.41 43.42
N THR A 624 -3.73 8.36 43.28
CA THR A 624 -3.99 9.81 43.38
C THR A 624 -4.67 10.43 42.16
N ALA A 625 -4.87 9.66 41.09
CA ALA A 625 -5.47 10.16 39.84
C ALA A 625 -6.73 9.37 39.42
N CYS A 626 -6.67 8.04 39.32
CA CYS A 626 -7.75 7.24 38.72
C CYS A 626 -8.53 6.35 39.70
N SER A 627 -8.33 6.52 41.01
CA SER A 627 -9.07 5.76 42.02
C SER A 627 -10.53 6.21 42.08
N ASN A 628 -11.41 5.32 42.56
CA ASN A 628 -12.82 5.65 42.70
C ASN A 628 -13.04 6.81 43.68
N ILE A 629 -12.23 6.90 44.74
CA ILE A 629 -12.30 7.98 45.74
C ILE A 629 -12.01 9.32 45.07
N VAL A 630 -10.88 9.42 44.37
CA VAL A 630 -10.46 10.65 43.69
C VAL A 630 -11.48 11.08 42.62
N LEU A 631 -11.95 10.15 41.80
CA LEU A 631 -12.92 10.46 40.75
C LEU A 631 -14.30 10.82 41.31
N SER A 632 -14.71 10.23 42.43
CA SER A 632 -15.97 10.59 43.10
C SER A 632 -15.90 11.99 43.69
N GLU A 633 -14.78 12.35 44.30
CA GLU A 633 -14.55 13.71 44.83
C GLU A 633 -14.49 14.75 43.70
N TYR A 634 -13.81 14.46 42.59
CA TYR A 634 -13.83 15.33 41.41
C TYR A 634 -15.24 15.51 40.85
N ARG A 635 -16.04 14.44 40.74
CA ARG A 635 -17.44 14.53 40.27
C ARG A 635 -18.33 15.31 41.25
N ARG A 636 -18.01 15.31 42.55
CA ARG A 636 -18.76 15.99 43.61
C ARG A 636 -18.42 17.48 43.69
N GLU A 637 -17.14 17.85 43.64
CA GLU A 637 -16.68 19.23 43.87
C GLU A 637 -16.17 19.95 42.62
N GLY A 638 -15.99 19.24 41.50
CA GLY A 638 -15.52 19.79 40.24
C GLY A 638 -14.15 20.45 40.36
N LEU A 639 -14.02 21.65 39.79
CA LEU A 639 -12.76 22.40 39.79
C LEU A 639 -12.34 22.87 41.19
N ASN A 640 -13.25 22.94 42.18
CA ASN A 640 -12.85 23.26 43.55
C ASN A 640 -11.91 22.20 44.13
N PHE A 641 -12.18 20.91 43.87
CA PHE A 641 -11.30 19.81 44.23
C PHE A 641 -9.93 19.93 43.54
N VAL A 642 -9.94 20.26 42.24
CA VAL A 642 -8.71 20.46 41.45
C VAL A 642 -7.87 21.59 42.03
N MET A 643 -8.50 22.72 42.37
CA MET A 643 -7.81 23.85 43.01
C MET A 643 -7.25 23.49 44.38
N GLN A 644 -7.96 22.69 45.19
CA GLN A 644 -7.43 22.19 46.46
C GLN A 644 -6.20 21.30 46.24
N ALA A 645 -6.28 20.36 45.30
CA ALA A 645 -5.17 19.48 44.95
C ALA A 645 -3.95 20.24 44.42
N ILE A 646 -4.16 21.33 43.67
CA ILE A 646 -3.07 22.17 43.16
C ILE A 646 -2.39 22.94 44.30
N ASN A 647 -3.20 23.56 45.18
CA ASN A 647 -2.71 24.41 46.26
C ASN A 647 -2.11 23.63 47.44
N GLN A 648 -2.51 22.38 47.66
CA GLN A 648 -2.15 21.61 48.85
C GLN A 648 -1.41 20.30 48.47
N PRO A 649 -0.07 20.26 48.58
CA PRO A 649 0.73 19.10 48.16
C PRO A 649 0.41 17.76 48.85
N THR A 650 -0.16 17.78 50.06
CA THR A 650 -0.49 16.56 50.81
C THR A 650 -1.92 16.08 50.58
N TYR A 651 -2.81 16.94 50.07
CA TYR A 651 -4.24 16.69 49.99
C TYR A 651 -4.59 15.37 49.27
N LEU A 652 -3.97 15.13 48.11
CA LEU A 652 -4.17 13.89 47.36
C LEU A 652 -3.67 12.63 48.08
N LYS A 653 -2.57 12.75 48.84
CA LYS A 653 -1.99 11.63 49.61
C LYS A 653 -2.86 11.28 50.81
N ASP A 654 -3.41 12.30 51.46
CA ASP A 654 -4.29 12.16 52.62
C ASP A 654 -5.65 11.58 52.20
N LEU A 655 -6.22 12.05 51.09
CA LEU A 655 -7.47 11.53 50.52
C LEU A 655 -7.39 10.04 50.14
N THR A 656 -6.24 9.61 49.62
CA THR A 656 -6.05 8.24 49.12
C THR A 656 -5.45 7.28 50.14
N GLY A 657 -5.05 7.77 51.32
CA GLY A 657 -4.43 6.97 52.37
C GLY A 657 -3.02 6.45 52.05
N ILE A 658 -2.36 6.96 50.99
CA ILE A 658 -0.98 6.56 50.64
C ILE A 658 0.02 6.93 51.74
N SER A 659 -0.24 7.98 52.52
CA SER A 659 0.64 8.46 53.60
C SER A 659 1.01 7.37 54.64
N ASN A 660 0.23 6.28 54.73
CA ASN A 660 0.42 5.17 55.68
C ASN A 660 1.22 3.97 55.10
N LEU A 661 1.61 4.00 53.83
CA LEU A 661 2.32 2.90 53.15
C LEU A 661 3.82 3.24 53.00
N ILE A 662 4.62 2.91 54.03
CA ILE A 662 6.09 2.95 53.90
C ILE A 662 6.53 1.68 53.16
N LYS A 663 7.04 1.81 51.94
CA LYS A 663 7.84 0.76 51.29
C LYS A 663 9.31 1.16 51.30
N SER A 664 10.17 0.20 51.63
CA SER A 664 11.62 0.37 51.64
C SER A 664 12.15 0.56 50.22
N ASP A 665 12.66 1.75 49.92
CA ASP A 665 13.38 2.04 48.69
C ASP A 665 14.73 1.30 48.67
N THR A 666 14.79 0.22 47.91
CA THR A 666 16.04 -0.37 47.44
C THR A 666 16.08 -0.25 45.93
N CYS A 667 16.42 0.93 45.43
CA CYS A 667 16.82 1.11 44.04
C CYS A 667 18.35 1.25 43.98
N LEU A 668 18.98 0.37 43.21
CA LEU A 668 20.41 0.44 42.91
C LEU A 668 20.68 1.72 42.11
N LYS A 669 21.22 2.74 42.77
CA LYS A 669 21.80 3.92 42.13
C LYS A 669 23.06 3.50 41.39
N LEU A 670 23.02 3.52 40.06
CA LEU A 670 24.22 3.44 39.24
C LEU A 670 24.80 4.85 39.03
N PRO A 671 26.14 4.99 38.91
CA PRO A 671 26.75 6.30 38.69
C PRO A 671 26.35 6.86 37.32
N ALA A 672 26.14 8.17 37.29
CA ALA A 672 25.81 8.96 36.12
C ALA A 672 26.96 9.06 35.10
N SER A 673 26.55 9.22 33.84
CA SER A 673 27.31 9.64 32.66
C SER A 673 28.35 8.65 32.09
N LEU A 674 28.10 8.17 30.87
CA LEU A 674 29.20 7.95 29.95
C LEU A 674 29.78 9.32 29.60
N PRO A 675 31.09 9.57 29.76
CA PRO A 675 31.70 10.80 29.27
C PRO A 675 31.63 10.78 27.74
N VAL A 676 30.64 11.48 27.17
CA VAL A 676 30.63 11.78 25.74
C VAL A 676 31.80 12.74 25.49
N ASN A 677 32.69 12.41 24.55
CA ASN A 677 33.74 13.32 24.10
C ASN A 677 33.21 14.10 22.88
N PRO A 678 32.63 15.30 23.07
CA PRO A 678 32.00 16.05 21.99
C PRO A 678 33.01 16.43 20.88
N GLY A 679 34.28 16.66 21.23
CA GLY A 679 35.32 16.97 20.25
C GLY A 679 35.56 15.83 19.25
N LYS A 680 35.55 14.57 19.73
CA LYS A 680 35.73 13.39 18.87
C LYS A 680 34.54 13.16 17.93
N LEU A 681 33.31 13.42 18.40
CA LEU A 681 32.10 13.26 17.59
C LEU A 681 31.97 14.37 16.54
N SER A 682 32.31 15.61 16.89
CA SER A 682 32.26 16.74 15.96
C SER A 682 33.23 16.57 14.78
N SER A 683 34.43 16.02 15.02
CA SER A 683 35.42 15.76 13.96
C SER A 683 35.14 14.51 13.11
N ALA A 684 34.23 13.63 13.55
CA ALA A 684 33.98 12.37 12.85
C ALA A 684 33.25 12.62 11.52
N ARG A 685 33.75 12.01 10.44
CA ARG A 685 33.11 12.02 9.12
C ARG A 685 32.24 10.79 8.95
N CYS A 686 30.93 10.98 8.85
CA CYS A 686 29.97 9.89 8.67
C CYS A 686 29.42 9.85 7.25
N LEU A 687 29.48 8.69 6.61
CA LEU A 687 28.89 8.42 5.30
C LEU A 687 27.56 7.69 5.49
N LEU A 688 26.46 8.26 5.00
CA LEU A 688 25.13 7.67 5.02
C LEU A 688 24.76 7.22 3.61
N LEU A 689 24.58 5.91 3.43
CA LEU A 689 24.17 5.31 2.17
C LEU A 689 22.67 5.05 2.22
N GLY A 690 21.90 5.92 1.56
CA GLY A 690 20.45 5.95 1.57
C GLY A 690 19.90 7.17 2.32
N ALA A 691 19.01 7.91 1.68
CA ALA A 691 18.28 9.07 2.20
C ALA A 691 16.77 8.76 2.29
N GLY A 692 16.43 7.51 2.61
CA GLY A 692 15.06 7.08 2.92
C GLY A 692 14.64 7.44 4.34
N THR A 693 13.70 6.68 4.91
CA THR A 693 13.22 6.89 6.29
C THR A 693 14.37 6.80 7.30
N LEU A 694 15.12 5.69 7.26
CA LEU A 694 16.30 5.49 8.10
C LEU A 694 17.36 6.57 7.88
N GLY A 695 17.62 6.94 6.62
CA GLY A 695 18.60 7.97 6.26
C GLY A 695 18.30 9.31 6.94
N CYS A 696 17.06 9.78 6.84
CA CYS A 696 16.64 11.03 7.48
C CYS A 696 16.77 10.97 9.01
N ASP A 697 16.29 9.88 9.64
CA ASP A 697 16.28 9.79 11.10
C ASP A 697 17.70 9.61 11.67
N VAL A 698 18.54 8.79 11.03
CA VAL A 698 19.95 8.62 11.44
C VAL A 698 20.72 9.93 11.27
N ALA A 699 20.54 10.67 10.17
CA ALA A 699 21.20 11.96 9.97
C ALA A 699 20.87 12.95 11.09
N ARG A 700 19.58 13.05 11.46
CA ARG A 700 19.12 13.91 12.55
C ARG A 700 19.70 13.48 13.89
N ILE A 701 19.61 12.20 14.23
CA ILE A 701 20.13 11.66 15.48
C ILE A 701 21.64 11.89 15.60
N LEU A 702 22.41 11.69 14.50
CA LEU A 702 23.85 11.95 14.50
C LEU A 702 24.16 13.44 14.78
N MET A 703 23.39 14.36 14.21
CA MET A 703 23.53 15.79 14.51
C MET A 703 23.22 16.12 15.97
N ASP A 704 22.18 15.49 16.55
CA ASP A 704 21.82 15.67 17.96
C ASP A 704 22.91 15.12 18.90
N TYR A 705 23.63 14.07 18.49
CA TYR A 705 24.82 13.56 19.17
C TYR A 705 26.08 14.43 18.98
N GLY A 706 26.02 15.46 18.15
CA GLY A 706 27.14 16.40 17.94
C GLY A 706 28.00 16.12 16.71
N VAL A 707 27.61 15.19 15.83
CA VAL A 707 28.29 14.99 14.53
C VAL A 707 28.04 16.20 13.64
N ARG A 708 29.09 16.68 12.98
CA ARG A 708 29.01 17.87 12.10
C ARG A 708 29.46 17.62 10.66
N ASN A 709 30.06 16.47 10.35
CA ASN A 709 30.53 16.13 9.01
C ASN A 709 29.74 14.93 8.46
N LEU A 710 28.76 15.16 7.57
CA LEU A 710 27.93 14.10 6.97
C LEU A 710 28.01 14.11 5.45
N THR A 711 28.21 12.94 4.85
CA THR A 711 28.04 12.75 3.40
C THR A 711 26.89 11.80 3.17
N ILE A 712 25.98 12.15 2.27
CA ILE A 712 24.73 11.41 2.04
C ILE A 712 24.67 10.99 0.57
N VAL A 713 24.46 9.71 0.32
CA VAL A 713 24.38 9.13 -1.03
C VAL A 713 22.99 8.55 -1.26
N ASP A 714 22.27 9.03 -2.27
CA ASP A 714 20.99 8.45 -2.70
C ASP A 714 20.73 8.79 -4.18
N SER A 715 20.24 7.85 -4.98
CA SER A 715 19.98 8.07 -6.40
C SER A 715 18.60 8.66 -6.69
N GLY A 716 17.66 8.55 -5.75
CA GLY A 716 16.26 8.86 -5.94
C GLY A 716 15.92 10.35 -5.81
N CYS A 717 14.73 10.69 -6.29
CA CYS A 717 14.09 11.99 -6.04
C CYS A 717 12.96 11.84 -5.01
N VAL A 718 12.64 12.95 -4.33
CA VAL A 718 11.52 13.01 -3.39
C VAL A 718 10.20 12.92 -4.17
N VAL A 719 9.35 11.97 -3.76
CA VAL A 719 7.97 11.82 -4.25
C VAL A 719 6.98 12.02 -3.11
N VAL A 720 5.72 12.28 -3.43
CA VAL A 720 4.68 12.62 -2.42
C VAL A 720 4.53 11.57 -1.32
N SER A 721 4.61 10.28 -1.68
CA SER A 721 4.53 9.20 -0.68
C SER A 721 5.69 9.22 0.32
N ASN A 722 6.82 9.88 0.01
CA ASN A 722 7.93 10.03 0.94
C ASN A 722 7.58 10.96 2.10
N LEU A 723 6.79 12.01 1.86
CA LEU A 723 6.48 13.06 2.84
C LEU A 723 5.85 12.49 4.11
N ALA A 724 5.07 11.42 3.98
CA ALA A 724 4.41 10.76 5.11
C ALA A 724 5.41 10.09 6.06
N ARG A 725 6.54 9.58 5.59
CA ARG A 725 7.42 8.67 6.37
C ARG A 725 8.89 9.02 6.38
N GLN A 726 9.29 10.08 5.67
CA GLN A 726 10.67 10.53 5.57
C GLN A 726 10.76 11.90 6.20
N SER A 727 10.90 11.91 7.53
CA SER A 727 11.85 12.80 8.19
C SER A 727 11.85 14.26 7.73
N LEU A 728 12.81 14.51 6.84
CA LEU A 728 13.25 15.83 6.47
C LEU A 728 12.42 16.44 5.33
N TYR A 729 11.74 15.63 4.52
CA TYR A 729 11.08 16.15 3.32
C TYR A 729 9.76 16.87 3.60
N THR A 730 9.50 17.87 2.76
CA THR A 730 8.31 18.72 2.72
C THR A 730 7.72 18.73 1.31
N THR A 731 6.53 19.33 1.16
CA THR A 731 5.90 19.49 -0.16
C THR A 731 6.73 20.29 -1.16
N LYS A 732 7.67 21.14 -0.70
CA LYS A 732 8.57 21.94 -1.56
C LYS A 732 9.64 21.09 -2.24
N ASP A 733 10.00 19.93 -1.67
CA ASP A 733 11.09 19.09 -2.15
C ASP A 733 10.71 18.18 -3.32
N ARG A 734 9.47 18.22 -3.81
CA ARG A 734 8.98 17.31 -4.85
C ARG A 734 9.87 17.37 -6.09
N LYS A 735 10.29 16.18 -6.56
CA LYS A 735 11.18 15.98 -7.72
C LYS A 735 12.63 16.42 -7.48
N THR A 736 12.96 17.03 -6.34
CA THR A 736 14.34 17.32 -5.95
C THR A 736 15.07 16.00 -5.63
N PRO A 737 16.35 15.85 -6.01
CA PRO A 737 17.16 14.72 -5.57
C PRO A 737 17.17 14.62 -4.05
N LYS A 738 16.96 13.43 -3.51
CA LYS A 738 16.88 13.20 -2.06
C LYS A 738 18.15 13.64 -1.33
N ALA A 739 19.31 13.31 -1.88
CA ALA A 739 20.60 13.71 -1.32
C ALA A 739 20.74 15.24 -1.21
N THR A 740 20.19 15.99 -2.16
CA THR A 740 20.17 17.47 -2.15
C THR A 740 19.14 18.02 -1.18
N ALA A 741 17.92 17.47 -1.17
CA ALA A 741 16.88 17.93 -0.25
C ALA A 741 17.31 17.75 1.22
N VAL A 742 17.88 16.59 1.58
CA VAL A 742 18.39 16.38 2.95
C VAL A 742 19.44 17.43 3.33
N LEU A 743 20.37 17.75 2.43
CA LEU A 743 21.41 18.74 2.66
C LEU A 743 20.83 20.11 3.07
N GLU A 744 19.81 20.58 2.35
CA GLU A 744 19.16 21.87 2.61
C GLU A 744 18.51 21.89 4.00
N HIS A 745 17.69 20.88 4.30
CA HIS A 745 17.02 20.76 5.60
C HIS A 745 17.99 20.63 6.78
N LEU A 746 19.11 19.90 6.62
CA LEU A 746 20.11 19.80 7.69
C LEU A 746 20.83 21.13 7.94
N LYS A 747 21.12 21.91 6.88
CA LYS A 747 21.75 23.23 7.00
C LYS A 747 20.82 24.28 7.60
N GLU A 748 19.54 24.25 7.26
CA GLU A 748 18.51 25.12 7.87
C GLU A 748 18.38 24.88 9.37
N ARG A 749 18.56 23.62 9.78
CA ARG A 749 18.45 23.21 11.19
C ARG A 749 19.71 23.46 12.00
N CYS A 750 20.87 23.41 11.36
CA CYS A 750 22.15 23.70 12.01
C CYS A 750 23.14 24.25 10.98
N SER A 751 23.29 25.57 10.93
CA SER A 751 24.20 26.25 9.99
C SER A 751 25.68 25.82 10.09
N SER A 752 26.10 25.26 11.23
CA SER A 752 27.46 24.75 11.46
C SER A 752 27.74 23.36 10.89
N VAL A 753 26.75 22.68 10.31
CA VAL A 753 26.92 21.33 9.77
C VAL A 753 27.59 21.38 8.39
N GLU A 754 28.68 20.64 8.24
CA GLU A 754 29.34 20.37 6.96
C GLU A 754 28.70 19.12 6.35
N VAL A 755 27.87 19.34 5.33
CA VAL A 755 27.14 18.28 4.65
C VAL A 755 27.46 18.26 3.16
N GLU A 756 27.56 17.06 2.58
CA GLU A 756 27.68 16.81 1.14
C GLU A 756 26.60 15.83 0.68
N GLY A 757 25.87 16.17 -0.39
CA GLY A 757 24.84 15.32 -0.98
C GLY A 757 25.29 14.81 -2.35
N ILE A 758 25.34 13.50 -2.54
CA ILE A 758 25.79 12.85 -3.77
C ILE A 758 24.64 12.05 -4.38
N GLN A 759 24.19 12.47 -5.56
CA GLN A 759 23.23 11.70 -6.33
C GLN A 759 23.94 10.60 -7.13
N MET A 760 23.91 9.37 -6.62
CA MET A 760 24.58 8.23 -7.24
C MET A 760 23.84 6.93 -6.89
N GLU A 761 23.76 6.02 -7.86
CA GLU A 761 23.27 4.65 -7.62
C GLU A 761 24.41 3.76 -7.12
N ILE A 762 24.12 2.92 -6.13
CA ILE A 762 25.09 1.94 -5.61
C ILE A 762 25.02 0.69 -6.50
N PRO A 763 26.11 0.30 -7.17
CA PRO A 763 26.12 -0.91 -8.00
C PRO A 763 25.74 -2.16 -7.20
N MET A 764 24.79 -2.93 -7.75
CA MET A 764 24.23 -4.11 -7.09
C MET A 764 24.70 -5.41 -7.77
N PRO A 765 25.11 -6.44 -7.00
CA PRO A 765 25.39 -7.76 -7.55
C PRO A 765 24.13 -8.36 -8.19
N GLY A 766 24.31 -9.11 -9.29
CA GLY A 766 23.20 -9.77 -10.01
C GLY A 766 22.48 -8.90 -11.04
N HIS A 767 22.69 -7.58 -11.05
CA HIS A 767 22.15 -6.71 -12.09
C HIS A 767 23.02 -6.78 -13.36
N PRO A 768 22.45 -7.18 -14.52
CA PRO A 768 23.22 -7.26 -15.76
C PRO A 768 23.64 -5.84 -16.19
N VAL A 769 24.95 -5.65 -16.34
CA VAL A 769 25.54 -4.39 -16.80
C VAL A 769 25.78 -4.49 -18.30
N SER A 770 25.11 -3.65 -19.09
CA SER A 770 25.36 -3.61 -20.53
C SER A 770 26.73 -3.04 -20.84
N SER A 771 27.27 -3.33 -22.04
CA SER A 771 28.55 -2.77 -22.49
C SER A 771 28.58 -1.23 -22.51
N LYS A 772 27.41 -0.60 -22.66
CA LYS A 772 27.26 0.87 -22.63
C LYS A 772 27.31 1.45 -21.22
N GLU A 773 26.87 0.68 -20.21
CA GLU A 773 26.81 1.12 -18.81
C GLU A 773 28.08 0.80 -18.02
N ALA A 774 28.88 -0.18 -18.49
CA ALA A 774 30.04 -0.70 -17.78
C ALA A 774 31.01 0.39 -17.28
N ALA A 775 31.34 1.38 -18.11
CA ALA A 775 32.23 2.48 -17.70
C ALA A 775 31.61 3.36 -16.60
N GLY A 776 30.30 3.60 -16.65
CA GLY A 776 29.58 4.36 -15.62
C GLY A 776 29.51 3.62 -14.29
N VAL A 777 29.25 2.31 -14.34
CA VAL A 777 29.22 1.44 -13.15
C VAL A 777 30.61 1.36 -12.50
N LEU A 778 31.68 1.21 -13.28
CA LEU A 778 33.05 1.22 -12.76
C LEU A 778 33.37 2.54 -12.04
N LYS A 779 33.02 3.68 -12.65
CA LYS A 779 33.20 4.99 -12.02
C LYS A 779 32.41 5.13 -10.71
N ALA A 780 31.20 4.57 -10.64
CA ALA A 780 30.42 4.56 -9.41
C ALA A 780 31.06 3.69 -8.32
N CYS A 781 31.63 2.53 -8.68
CA CYS A 781 32.40 1.70 -7.76
C CYS A 781 33.63 2.43 -7.20
N GLU A 782 34.42 3.08 -8.08
CA GLU A 782 35.59 3.88 -7.68
C GLU A 782 35.21 5.02 -6.75
N ARG A 783 34.14 5.75 -7.07
CA ARG A 783 33.64 6.84 -6.22
C ARG A 783 33.17 6.33 -4.87
N LEU A 784 32.46 5.21 -4.81
CA LEU A 784 32.03 4.61 -3.55
C LEU A 784 33.22 4.16 -2.69
N GLN A 785 34.26 3.59 -3.31
CA GLN A 785 35.50 3.22 -2.62
C GLN A 785 36.20 4.44 -2.01
N GLU A 786 36.33 5.53 -2.78
CA GLU A 786 36.89 6.79 -2.29
C GLU A 786 36.11 7.33 -1.08
N LEU A 787 34.77 7.31 -1.16
CA LEU A 787 33.91 7.74 -0.05
C LEU A 787 34.12 6.87 1.18
N VAL A 788 34.14 5.54 1.06
CA VAL A 788 34.38 4.66 2.21
C VAL A 788 35.76 4.90 2.82
N ALA A 789 36.81 5.03 2.00
CA ALA A 789 38.17 5.26 2.47
C ALA A 789 38.33 6.60 3.21
N THR A 790 37.63 7.65 2.76
CA THR A 790 37.71 8.99 3.34
C THR A 790 36.86 9.19 4.59
N HIS A 791 35.88 8.34 4.88
CA HIS A 791 35.00 8.50 6.05
C HIS A 791 35.44 7.62 7.23
N ASP A 792 35.04 7.99 8.45
CA ASP A 792 35.39 7.27 9.68
C ASP A 792 34.35 6.19 10.02
N ALA A 793 33.07 6.51 9.77
CA ALA A 793 31.94 5.61 9.97
C ALA A 793 31.02 5.62 8.75
N VAL A 794 30.50 4.44 8.40
CA VAL A 794 29.61 4.22 7.25
C VAL A 794 28.32 3.56 7.72
N PHE A 795 27.19 4.20 7.41
CA PHE A 795 25.85 3.72 7.72
C PHE A 795 25.19 3.20 6.45
N LEU A 796 24.85 1.92 6.43
CA LEU A 796 24.19 1.24 5.33
C LEU A 796 22.67 1.26 5.58
N LEU A 797 21.99 2.22 4.96
CA LEU A 797 20.58 2.58 5.21
C LEU A 797 19.71 2.45 3.95
N THR A 798 20.19 1.69 2.96
CA THR A 798 19.47 1.40 1.71
C THR A 798 18.30 0.45 1.96
N ASP A 799 17.40 0.30 0.99
CA ASP A 799 16.16 -0.50 1.10
C ASP A 799 16.26 -1.91 0.48
N THR A 800 17.36 -2.23 -0.21
CA THR A 800 17.60 -3.57 -0.77
C THR A 800 18.78 -4.27 -0.10
N ARG A 801 18.78 -5.61 -0.14
CA ARG A 801 19.89 -6.42 0.39
C ARG A 801 21.15 -6.24 -0.47
N GLU A 802 20.96 -6.22 -1.78
CA GLU A 802 22.00 -6.19 -2.80
C GLU A 802 22.79 -4.89 -2.77
N SER A 803 22.12 -3.75 -2.59
CA SER A 803 22.79 -2.44 -2.46
C SER A 803 23.68 -2.33 -1.23
N ARG A 804 23.49 -3.18 -0.21
CA ARG A 804 24.36 -3.21 0.98
C ARG A 804 25.64 -4.02 0.76
N TRP A 805 25.73 -4.83 -0.29
CA TRP A 805 26.84 -5.76 -0.50
C TRP A 805 28.17 -5.04 -0.74
N LEU A 806 28.25 -4.21 -1.77
CA LEU A 806 29.49 -3.53 -2.15
C LEU A 806 30.00 -2.61 -1.01
N PRO A 807 29.16 -1.78 -0.36
CA PRO A 807 29.59 -1.02 0.80
C PRO A 807 30.11 -1.89 1.96
N THR A 808 29.47 -3.03 2.23
CA THR A 808 29.91 -3.96 3.29
C THR A 808 31.31 -4.50 2.99
N LEU A 809 31.55 -4.91 1.74
CA LEU A 809 32.86 -5.39 1.28
C LEU A 809 33.93 -4.31 1.44
N LEU A 810 33.66 -3.10 0.96
CA LEU A 810 34.60 -1.99 1.02
C LEU A 810 34.92 -1.59 2.46
N CYS A 811 33.92 -1.52 3.34
CA CYS A 811 34.16 -1.20 4.75
C CYS A 811 35.01 -2.27 5.45
N ALA A 812 34.78 -3.55 5.13
CA ALA A 812 35.60 -4.64 5.64
C ALA A 812 37.04 -4.56 5.12
N ASN A 813 37.24 -4.20 3.85
CA ASN A 813 38.58 -4.02 3.27
C ASN A 813 39.34 -2.86 3.94
N GLU A 814 38.68 -1.72 4.09
CA GLU A 814 39.26 -0.49 4.63
C GLU A 814 39.26 -0.44 6.17
N ASN A 815 38.78 -1.49 6.85
CA ASN A 815 38.60 -1.56 8.31
C ASN A 815 37.85 -0.36 8.89
N LYS A 816 36.77 0.07 8.23
CA LYS A 816 35.93 1.19 8.67
C LYS A 816 34.84 0.74 9.62
N ILE A 817 34.39 1.65 10.49
CA ILE A 817 33.20 1.40 11.30
C ILE A 817 32.01 1.31 10.34
N ALA A 818 31.38 0.13 10.26
CA ALA A 818 30.18 -0.07 9.45
C ALA A 818 28.99 -0.44 10.35
N ILE A 819 27.87 0.24 10.12
CA ILE A 819 26.61 -0.01 10.80
C ILE A 819 25.53 -0.23 9.75
N THR A 820 24.84 -1.36 9.82
CA THR A 820 23.63 -1.60 9.02
C THR A 820 22.41 -1.42 9.90
N ALA A 821 21.46 -0.63 9.40
CA ALA A 821 20.10 -0.65 9.89
C ALA A 821 19.18 -1.13 8.75
N ALA A 822 18.30 -2.07 9.05
CA ALA A 822 17.34 -2.60 8.10
C ALA A 822 15.96 -2.72 8.76
N LEU A 823 14.94 -2.32 8.03
CA LEU A 823 13.54 -2.49 8.45
C LEU A 823 12.95 -3.65 7.64
N GLY A 824 12.45 -4.65 8.36
CA GLY A 824 11.45 -5.57 7.86
C GLY A 824 10.07 -4.91 7.95
N TYR A 825 9.03 -5.73 7.81
CA TYR A 825 7.66 -5.24 7.93
C TYR A 825 7.29 -4.91 9.40
N ASP A 826 7.44 -5.89 10.29
CA ASP A 826 7.18 -5.81 11.74
C ASP A 826 8.45 -6.00 12.60
N SER A 827 9.58 -6.17 11.93
CA SER A 827 10.89 -6.47 12.51
C SER A 827 11.93 -5.49 12.04
N TYR A 828 13.05 -5.41 12.74
CA TYR A 828 14.17 -4.57 12.36
C TYR A 828 15.49 -5.22 12.78
N LEU A 829 16.57 -4.82 12.13
CA LEU A 829 17.94 -5.18 12.48
C LEU A 829 18.76 -3.90 12.59
N ALA A 830 19.48 -3.75 13.71
CA ALA A 830 20.59 -2.81 13.84
C ALA A 830 21.84 -3.61 14.16
N MET A 831 22.85 -3.53 13.30
CA MET A 831 24.04 -4.36 13.36
C MET A 831 25.29 -3.52 13.19
N ARG A 832 26.23 -3.63 14.13
CA ARG A 832 27.62 -3.22 13.91
C ARG A 832 28.37 -4.36 13.25
N HIS A 833 29.18 -4.05 12.25
CA HIS A 833 29.99 -5.04 11.55
C HIS A 833 31.26 -5.33 12.35
N GLY A 834 31.79 -6.55 12.21
CA GLY A 834 33.12 -6.87 12.70
C GLY A 834 34.24 -6.22 11.88
N ALA A 835 35.43 -6.15 12.47
CA ALA A 835 36.62 -5.69 11.77
C ALA A 835 36.94 -6.61 10.57
N GLY A 836 37.57 -6.01 9.54
CA GLY A 836 38.10 -6.74 8.41
C GLY A 836 39.21 -7.73 8.81
N PRO A 837 39.67 -8.57 7.87
CA PRO A 837 40.68 -9.59 8.17
C PRO A 837 42.09 -9.06 8.53
N GLY A 838 42.32 -7.73 8.54
CA GLY A 838 43.66 -7.15 8.68
C GLY A 838 44.53 -7.42 7.44
N THR A 839 45.29 -6.42 7.01
CA THR A 839 46.20 -6.53 5.84
C THR A 839 47.52 -7.18 6.26
N ASN A 840 47.54 -8.48 6.56
CA ASN A 840 48.79 -9.22 6.81
C ASN A 840 49.08 -10.30 5.75
N SER A 841 48.60 -10.10 4.51
CA SER A 841 48.89 -11.00 3.39
C SER A 841 49.69 -10.29 2.29
N GLU A 842 50.96 -10.01 2.56
CA GLU A 842 51.95 -9.89 1.50
C GLU A 842 52.23 -11.31 0.97
N GLY A 843 51.46 -11.76 -0.01
CA GLY A 843 51.69 -13.06 -0.65
C GLY A 843 50.80 -13.23 -1.88
N SER A 844 51.42 -13.35 -3.05
CA SER A 844 50.77 -13.51 -4.36
C SER A 844 50.10 -14.87 -4.58
N ASP A 845 49.89 -15.66 -3.53
CA ASP A 845 49.38 -17.03 -3.63
C ASP A 845 48.07 -17.18 -2.84
N MET A 846 46.94 -17.15 -3.55
CA MET A 846 45.60 -17.23 -2.97
C MET A 846 45.38 -18.51 -2.17
N VAL A 847 46.04 -19.62 -2.54
CA VAL A 847 45.88 -20.93 -1.89
C VAL A 847 46.58 -20.95 -0.52
N ALA A 848 47.75 -20.32 -0.42
CA ALA A 848 48.45 -20.16 0.85
C ALA A 848 47.74 -19.16 1.80
N ALA A 849 47.10 -18.13 1.25
CA ALA A 849 46.28 -17.19 2.00
C ALA A 849 45.00 -17.85 2.55
N MET A 850 44.32 -18.69 1.76
CA MET A 850 43.12 -19.44 2.21
C MET A 850 43.41 -20.35 3.40
N ASN A 851 44.59 -21.00 3.43
CA ASN A 851 45.01 -21.86 4.54
C ASN A 851 45.44 -21.09 5.81
N LYS A 852 45.59 -19.76 5.73
CA LYS A 852 45.93 -18.85 6.84
C LYS A 852 44.77 -17.93 7.25
N LEU A 853 43.56 -18.12 6.72
CA LEU A 853 42.39 -17.34 7.09
C LEU A 853 42.02 -17.62 8.55
N SER A 854 42.59 -16.82 9.46
CA SER A 854 42.18 -16.81 10.85
C SER A 854 40.80 -16.14 10.96
N ALA A 855 39.91 -16.75 11.72
CA ALA A 855 38.68 -16.10 12.18
C ALA A 855 38.95 -15.10 13.31
N GLU A 856 40.21 -14.90 13.68
CA GLU A 856 40.65 -13.95 14.69
C GLU A 856 40.92 -12.56 14.08
N ASP A 857 40.65 -11.52 14.85
CA ASP A 857 40.95 -10.13 14.51
C ASP A 857 42.42 -9.80 14.80
N VAL A 858 42.82 -8.56 14.52
CA VAL A 858 44.19 -8.07 14.72
C VAL A 858 44.63 -8.16 16.21
N LEU A 859 43.70 -8.33 17.15
CA LEU A 859 43.94 -8.46 18.58
C LEU A 859 43.85 -9.92 19.08
N GLY A 860 43.64 -10.89 18.19
CA GLY A 860 43.51 -12.31 18.53
C GLY A 860 42.12 -12.71 19.06
N GLY A 861 41.12 -11.83 18.97
CA GLY A 861 39.73 -12.12 19.34
C GLY A 861 38.91 -12.63 18.16
N GLN A 862 37.85 -13.40 18.40
CA GLN A 862 36.99 -13.89 17.31
C GLN A 862 36.30 -12.72 16.57
N ARG A 863 36.46 -12.67 15.25
CA ARG A 863 35.83 -11.65 14.39
C ARG A 863 34.32 -11.77 14.43
N LEU A 864 33.67 -10.64 14.62
CA LEU A 864 32.22 -10.54 14.46
C LEU A 864 31.84 -10.62 12.97
N GLY A 865 30.66 -11.16 12.69
CA GLY A 865 30.12 -11.21 11.34
C GLY A 865 29.80 -9.84 10.76
N CYS A 866 29.64 -9.78 9.44
CA CYS A 866 28.99 -8.68 8.75
C CYS A 866 27.53 -9.02 8.46
N TYR A 867 26.80 -8.10 7.84
CA TYR A 867 25.39 -8.29 7.45
C TYR A 867 25.12 -9.59 6.65
N PHE A 868 26.09 -10.06 5.87
CA PHE A 868 25.98 -11.27 5.05
C PHE A 868 26.48 -12.56 5.74
N CYS A 869 27.03 -12.47 6.95
CA CYS A 869 27.47 -13.68 7.69
C CYS A 869 26.30 -14.45 8.31
N ASN A 870 25.17 -13.79 8.53
CA ASN A 870 23.98 -14.39 9.15
C ASN A 870 23.08 -15.12 8.14
N ASP A 871 23.47 -15.16 6.86
CA ASP A 871 22.61 -15.62 5.76
C ASP A 871 23.48 -16.35 4.71
N VAL A 872 23.35 -17.68 4.63
CA VAL A 872 24.25 -18.56 3.83
C VAL A 872 23.97 -18.47 2.32
N ILE A 873 22.98 -17.68 1.90
CA ILE A 873 22.65 -17.48 0.49
C ILE A 873 23.50 -16.35 -0.08
N ALA A 874 24.24 -16.61 -1.17
CA ALA A 874 24.97 -15.57 -1.89
C ALA A 874 24.06 -14.37 -2.23
N PRO A 875 24.59 -13.13 -2.31
CA PRO A 875 23.84 -11.98 -2.80
C PRO A 875 23.51 -12.20 -4.28
N VAL A 876 22.36 -12.81 -4.52
CA VAL A 876 21.70 -12.96 -5.81
C VAL A 876 20.46 -12.05 -5.78
N ASP A 877 20.01 -11.57 -6.94
CA ASP A 877 18.74 -10.84 -7.06
C ASP A 877 17.64 -11.65 -6.35
N VAL A 878 17.15 -11.20 -5.20
CA VAL A 878 16.17 -11.99 -4.42
C VAL A 878 14.83 -12.13 -5.17
N MET A 879 14.62 -11.38 -6.27
CA MET A 879 13.50 -11.63 -7.18
C MET A 879 13.61 -12.94 -7.97
N PHE A 880 14.78 -13.60 -8.01
CA PHE A 880 14.94 -14.91 -8.63
C PHE A 880 14.60 -16.09 -7.70
N VAL A 881 14.63 -15.89 -6.38
CA VAL A 881 14.51 -17.00 -5.40
C VAL A 881 13.07 -17.17 -4.87
N ALA A 882 12.19 -16.19 -5.08
CA ALA A 882 10.77 -16.29 -4.70
C ALA A 882 9.95 -17.31 -5.53
N LEU A 883 10.59 -18.10 -6.40
CA LEU A 883 9.97 -19.19 -7.18
C LEU A 883 10.23 -20.60 -6.60
N GLY A 884 10.68 -20.72 -5.36
CA GLY A 884 10.71 -22.02 -4.70
C GLY A 884 11.24 -21.97 -3.29
N PHE A 885 10.36 -21.69 -2.33
CA PHE A 885 10.22 -22.39 -1.04
C PHE A 885 8.84 -22.09 -0.46
#